data_AF-A0AA39CDZ2-F1
#
_entry.id   AF-A0AA39CDZ2-F1
#
_cell.length_a   1.000
_cell.length_b   1.000
_cell.length_c   1.000
_cell.angle_alpha   90.00
_cell.angle_beta   90.00
_cell.angle_gamma   90.00
#
_symmetry.space_group_name_H-M   'P 1'
#
loop_
_entity.id
_entity.type
_entity.pdbx_description
1 polymer ?
#
loop_
_entity_poly.entity_id
_entity_poly.type
_entity_poly.pdbx_seq_one_letter_code
_entity_poly.pdbx_strand_id
1 'polypeptide(L)'
;MSSHTNGHANGQSNGYSKKIENSSTTTLAEIQKSHNFTSRLPTDAQYPTPIDSHHAPRQKLGPRMVRSALFTYVRPEPSDEPELLAVSKAALRDIGLAESEATSEELKQVVAGNKFYWDEENPEEGIYPWAQCYGGFQFGSWAGQLGDGRALSLFETTNPQTGVRYEVQLKGAGKTPYSRFADGKAVLRSSIREFVVSEYLNAIGIPTTRALSLTLCPKSEVIRERLEPGAIVCRFAQSWIRFGTFDLLRSRGDRDLIRKVATYVAEDVFGGWEKLPAALPSPEDKKDAHLQPSRNVPKEELQGKEGAEENRFTRLYREITRRTALLVGKMQAYGFMNGVLNTDNTSIFGLSLDYGPFAFMDNFDPAYTPNHDDHMLRYSYRSQPSIFWWNLVRLGETFGELIGSGDKVDDEIFIEKGVEEDFAPILIKRAETIIDQVGDEYKAVFMSEYRRLMTARLGLKTQKESDFDKLFSELLDTMEALELDFNHFFRRLSSVKVSDIETKEGREKTAERFFHHGGVTGLNETNDSARVRIGAWLDQWRARIIEDWEVESPSSESSATADAEREKAMKSVNPNFVPRGWLLDDIIDRVQNKSEREILKGVMEMVERPFEDSWGWDEGVEEKYCGDVPSAKSSPESMPISNQEIHLVNVFTSSSGGGNLAPIVLNATGLSDDEMREIARQHQRESAFAFPAPKGEAVDYELRFFVPEHEMEMCGHATVGTAWVMRELGVSKRSGEGEMKFLTKSGVVRTRVEDGEERVFVSQPKGVVENVSDAALVEEILSVLGIDHESLGPWPVQNARTSRVKTMILLKDVDVLNNLKPTVARVKGLCEKLGSTGLYPHAVVQHSDSSGKPVEVEARQFPKASGYPEDAATGIAAAALVYALAHNGMVKVGAEVVVHQGRAMGRLSRITVKLEDDGCWVGGSCAWEGKKK
;
A
#
# COMPACT_ATOMS: atom_id res chain seq x y z
N MET A 1 6.87 -46.72 -1.20
CA MET A 1 5.79 -46.78 -0.19
C MET A 1 4.76 -45.72 -0.50
N SER A 2 3.49 -46.09 -0.39
CA SER A 2 2.31 -45.26 -0.63
C SER A 2 2.23 -44.06 0.32
N SER A 3 1.62 -42.97 -0.19
CA SER A 3 0.90 -41.90 0.52
C SER A 3 1.65 -40.92 1.41
N HIS A 4 2.00 -39.76 0.84
CA HIS A 4 1.76 -38.44 1.48
C HIS A 4 1.29 -37.34 0.50
N THR A 5 0.94 -37.68 -0.74
CA THR A 5 0.42 -36.70 -1.73
C THR A 5 -1.11 -36.58 -1.76
N ASN A 6 -1.83 -37.20 -0.82
CA ASN A 6 -3.28 -37.00 -0.66
C ASN A 6 -3.59 -36.13 0.56
N GLY A 7 -4.32 -35.02 0.35
CA GLY A 7 -5.25 -34.56 1.38
C GLY A 7 -5.21 -33.10 1.86
N HIS A 8 -4.61 -32.15 1.14
CA HIS A 8 -4.91 -30.72 1.38
C HIS A 8 -5.89 -30.17 0.35
N ALA A 9 -7.00 -30.90 0.14
CA ALA A 9 -8.22 -30.29 -0.39
C ALA A 9 -8.96 -29.59 0.76
N ASN A 10 -8.34 -28.59 1.37
CA ASN A 10 -9.09 -27.64 2.19
C ASN A 10 -9.77 -26.69 1.20
N GLY A 11 -11.10 -26.64 1.20
CA GLY A 11 -11.94 -25.76 0.38
C GLY A 11 -11.75 -24.27 0.68
N GLN A 12 -10.52 -23.78 0.52
CA GLN A 12 -10.08 -22.42 0.79
C GLN A 12 -9.84 -21.62 -0.48
N SER A 13 -9.66 -22.28 -1.62
CA SER A 13 -9.65 -21.63 -2.91
C SER A 13 -11.07 -21.30 -3.34
N ASN A 14 -11.28 -20.07 -3.79
CA ASN A 14 -12.49 -19.65 -4.48
C ASN A 14 -12.46 -20.24 -5.91
N GLY A 15 -13.10 -21.39 -6.12
CA GLY A 15 -13.22 -22.05 -7.42
C GLY A 15 -12.16 -23.10 -7.76
N TYR A 16 -10.95 -23.11 -7.19
CA TYR A 16 -9.95 -24.15 -7.51
C TYR A 16 -10.41 -25.55 -7.01
N SER A 17 -11.13 -26.27 -7.87
CA SER A 17 -11.50 -27.66 -7.71
C SER A 17 -10.89 -28.42 -8.87
N LYS A 18 -9.81 -29.17 -8.60
CA LYS A 18 -9.24 -30.15 -9.55
C LYS A 18 -10.25 -31.23 -10.01
N LYS A 19 -11.49 -31.21 -9.51
CA LYS A 19 -12.52 -32.24 -9.73
C LYS A 19 -13.62 -31.85 -10.73
N ILE A 20 -13.64 -30.62 -11.26
CA ILE A 20 -14.64 -30.25 -12.28
C ILE A 20 -14.07 -30.58 -13.66
N GLU A 21 -14.15 -31.86 -14.05
CA GLU A 21 -13.73 -32.33 -15.39
C GLU A 21 -14.82 -32.13 -16.46
N ASN A 22 -16.08 -31.93 -16.06
CA ASN A 22 -17.20 -31.77 -16.97
C ASN A 22 -17.71 -30.32 -16.97
N SER A 23 -17.90 -29.73 -18.15
CA SER A 23 -18.57 -28.44 -18.29
C SER A 23 -20.01 -28.51 -17.76
N SER A 24 -20.43 -27.50 -17.00
CA SER A 24 -21.83 -27.33 -16.63
C SER A 24 -22.67 -27.15 -17.90
N THR A 25 -23.93 -27.59 -17.88
CA THR A 25 -24.90 -27.31 -18.95
C THR A 25 -25.89 -26.21 -18.54
N THR A 26 -25.77 -25.67 -17.33
CA THR A 26 -26.70 -24.67 -16.78
C THR A 26 -26.42 -23.29 -17.38
N THR A 27 -27.44 -22.66 -17.94
CA THR A 27 -27.37 -21.29 -18.46
C THR A 27 -27.52 -20.25 -17.35
N LEU A 28 -27.18 -18.98 -17.62
CA LEU A 28 -27.37 -17.91 -16.64
C LEU A 28 -28.85 -17.67 -16.32
N ALA A 29 -29.75 -17.90 -17.29
CA ALA A 29 -31.20 -17.83 -17.06
C ALA A 29 -31.67 -18.87 -16.04
N GLU A 30 -31.20 -20.12 -16.20
CA GLU A 30 -31.65 -21.29 -15.44
C GLU A 30 -31.00 -21.42 -14.07
N ILE A 31 -29.77 -20.91 -13.89
CA ILE A 31 -29.06 -21.07 -12.62
C ILE A 31 -29.86 -20.42 -11.49
N GLN A 32 -30.02 -21.16 -10.39
CA GLN A 32 -30.77 -20.67 -9.23
C GLN A 32 -30.07 -19.45 -8.63
N LYS A 33 -30.86 -18.41 -8.39
CA LYS A 33 -30.40 -17.15 -7.80
C LYS A 33 -31.03 -16.99 -6.42
N SER A 34 -30.31 -16.30 -5.55
CA SER A 34 -30.70 -16.04 -4.17
C SER A 34 -30.14 -14.70 -3.71
N HIS A 35 -30.54 -14.26 -2.52
CA HIS A 35 -30.13 -13.00 -1.92
C HIS A 35 -29.95 -13.19 -0.40
N ASN A 36 -29.25 -14.25 0.00
CA ASN A 36 -29.14 -14.64 1.41
C ASN A 36 -28.50 -13.54 2.27
N PHE A 37 -27.52 -12.80 1.74
CA PHE A 37 -26.97 -11.65 2.43
C PHE A 37 -28.04 -10.60 2.80
N THR A 38 -28.87 -10.18 1.84
CA THR A 38 -29.87 -9.12 2.06
C THR A 38 -31.10 -9.60 2.82
N SER A 39 -31.42 -10.91 2.79
CA SER A 39 -32.52 -11.48 3.57
C SER A 39 -32.17 -11.69 5.05
N ARG A 40 -30.88 -11.80 5.39
CA ARG A 40 -30.40 -12.06 6.76
C ARG A 40 -29.96 -10.80 7.49
N LEU A 41 -29.41 -9.82 6.79
CA LEU A 41 -28.78 -8.64 7.37
C LEU A 41 -29.66 -7.39 7.22
N PRO A 42 -29.53 -6.39 8.10
CA PRO A 42 -30.38 -5.21 8.05
C PRO A 42 -30.01 -4.31 6.86
N THR A 43 -31.05 -3.85 6.17
CA THR A 43 -30.98 -2.85 5.11
C THR A 43 -30.94 -1.44 5.68
N ASP A 44 -30.55 -0.50 4.83
CA ASP A 44 -30.66 0.93 5.03
C ASP A 44 -32.09 1.38 5.28
N ALA A 45 -32.32 2.02 6.43
CA ALA A 45 -33.66 2.48 6.82
C ALA A 45 -34.26 3.52 5.86
N GLN A 46 -33.45 4.21 5.05
CA GLN A 46 -33.96 5.14 4.03
C GLN A 46 -34.54 4.39 2.81
N TYR A 47 -34.09 3.16 2.57
CA TYR A 47 -34.52 2.31 1.46
C TYR A 47 -34.78 0.88 1.97
N PRO A 48 -35.84 0.70 2.77
CA PRO A 48 -36.10 -0.57 3.45
C PRO A 48 -36.51 -1.68 2.47
N THR A 49 -37.01 -1.34 1.29
CA THR A 49 -37.42 -2.32 0.27
C THR A 49 -36.79 -2.01 -1.10
N PRO A 50 -36.72 -3.00 -2.01
CA PRO A 50 -36.34 -2.78 -3.41
C PRO A 50 -37.11 -1.67 -4.11
N ILE A 51 -38.44 -1.59 -3.90
CA ILE A 51 -39.31 -0.64 -4.59
C ILE A 51 -39.00 0.81 -4.17
N ASP A 52 -38.69 1.04 -2.88
CA ASP A 52 -38.30 2.36 -2.37
C ASP A 52 -37.04 2.90 -3.07
N SER A 53 -36.06 2.02 -3.28
CA SER A 53 -34.83 2.35 -4.02
C SER A 53 -35.10 2.53 -5.52
N HIS A 54 -35.92 1.67 -6.12
CA HIS A 54 -36.20 1.70 -7.55
C HIS A 54 -36.86 3.01 -7.99
N HIS A 55 -37.84 3.49 -7.23
CA HIS A 55 -38.53 4.76 -7.50
C HIS A 55 -37.72 5.99 -7.09
N ALA A 56 -36.66 5.83 -6.30
CA ALA A 56 -35.82 6.96 -5.91
C ALA A 56 -35.12 7.59 -7.13
N PRO A 57 -35.15 8.92 -7.28
CA PRO A 57 -34.28 9.62 -8.22
C PRO A 57 -32.82 9.27 -7.95
N ARG A 58 -32.03 9.04 -9.00
CA ARG A 58 -30.62 8.61 -8.88
C ARG A 58 -29.78 9.53 -8.01
N GLN A 59 -30.04 10.83 -8.02
CA GLN A 59 -29.34 11.81 -7.19
C GLN A 59 -29.50 11.53 -5.68
N LYS A 60 -30.59 10.89 -5.25
CA LYS A 60 -30.83 10.52 -3.85
C LYS A 60 -30.15 9.21 -3.43
N LEU A 61 -29.70 8.39 -4.40
CA LEU A 61 -28.90 7.18 -4.17
C LEU A 61 -27.39 7.46 -4.10
N GLY A 62 -27.01 8.75 -4.09
CA GLY A 62 -25.62 9.20 -4.02
C GLY A 62 -25.03 9.22 -2.60
N PRO A 63 -23.77 9.67 -2.48
CA PRO A 63 -22.95 9.58 -1.27
C PRO A 63 -23.61 10.11 0.01
N ARG A 64 -23.64 9.29 1.07
CA ARG A 64 -24.09 9.70 2.43
C ARG A 64 -23.63 8.72 3.52
N MET A 65 -23.80 9.14 4.76
CA MET A 65 -23.64 8.25 5.92
C MET A 65 -24.85 7.31 6.03
N VAL A 66 -24.58 6.03 6.23
CA VAL A 66 -25.56 4.96 6.42
C VAL A 66 -25.32 4.34 7.79
N ARG A 67 -26.36 4.30 8.64
CA ARG A 67 -26.27 3.82 10.02
C ARG A 67 -27.16 2.59 10.22
N SER A 68 -26.76 1.72 11.15
CA SER A 68 -27.53 0.55 11.57
C SER A 68 -27.94 -0.41 10.44
N ALA A 69 -27.15 -0.45 9.37
CA ALA A 69 -27.40 -1.25 8.17
C ALA A 69 -26.10 -1.83 7.63
N LEU A 70 -26.20 -2.95 6.91
CA LEU A 70 -25.09 -3.63 6.26
C LEU A 70 -25.07 -3.46 4.74
N PHE A 71 -26.15 -2.93 4.16
CA PHE A 71 -26.24 -2.61 2.74
C PHE A 71 -27.32 -1.59 2.43
N THR A 72 -27.31 -1.08 1.21
CA THR A 72 -28.41 -0.34 0.59
C THR A 72 -28.79 -0.99 -0.74
N TYR A 73 -30.08 -1.15 -1.02
CA TYR A 73 -30.55 -1.52 -2.36
C TYR A 73 -30.25 -0.41 -3.36
N VAL A 74 -29.56 -0.72 -4.46
CA VAL A 74 -29.16 0.27 -5.48
C VAL A 74 -29.13 -0.41 -6.85
N ARG A 75 -29.86 0.13 -7.83
CA ARG A 75 -29.78 -0.37 -9.21
C ARG A 75 -28.49 0.09 -9.91
N PRO A 76 -27.90 -0.75 -10.78
CA PRO A 76 -26.82 -0.33 -11.67
C PRO A 76 -27.19 0.88 -12.54
N GLU A 77 -26.17 1.60 -12.98
CA GLU A 77 -26.26 2.52 -14.10
C GLU A 77 -26.10 1.74 -15.40
N PRO A 78 -27.08 1.78 -16.32
CA PRO A 78 -26.98 1.06 -17.57
C PRO A 78 -25.82 1.59 -18.40
N SER A 79 -25.21 0.69 -19.15
CA SER A 79 -24.16 0.99 -20.12
C SER A 79 -24.75 1.02 -21.53
N ASP A 80 -24.47 2.11 -22.25
CA ASP A 80 -24.79 2.24 -23.66
C ASP A 80 -23.72 1.54 -24.52
N GLU A 81 -24.17 0.73 -25.48
CA GLU A 81 -23.33 -0.01 -26.44
C GLU A 81 -22.14 -0.77 -25.80
N PRO A 82 -22.36 -1.60 -24.75
CA PRO A 82 -21.27 -2.31 -24.09
C PRO A 82 -20.62 -3.35 -25.02
N GLU A 83 -19.30 -3.46 -24.93
CA GLU A 83 -18.51 -4.47 -25.64
C GLU A 83 -17.93 -5.47 -24.62
N LEU A 84 -18.33 -6.74 -24.70
CA LEU A 84 -17.78 -7.80 -23.85
C LEU A 84 -16.40 -8.20 -24.40
N LEU A 85 -15.32 -7.82 -23.71
CA LEU A 85 -13.96 -8.01 -24.18
C LEU A 85 -13.42 -9.42 -23.88
N ALA A 86 -13.73 -9.95 -22.69
CA ALA A 86 -13.31 -11.29 -22.29
C ALA A 86 -14.24 -11.89 -21.23
N VAL A 87 -14.29 -13.23 -21.21
CA VAL A 87 -14.93 -14.05 -20.19
C VAL A 87 -13.95 -15.15 -19.80
N SER A 88 -13.69 -15.34 -18.50
CA SER A 88 -12.84 -16.44 -18.04
C SER A 88 -13.59 -17.77 -18.08
N LYS A 89 -12.99 -18.78 -18.72
CA LYS A 89 -13.57 -20.13 -18.80
C LYS A 89 -13.48 -20.81 -17.43
N ALA A 90 -12.37 -20.61 -16.72
CA ALA A 90 -12.23 -21.07 -15.33
C ALA A 90 -13.32 -20.48 -14.44
N ALA A 91 -13.56 -19.17 -14.53
CA ALA A 91 -14.63 -18.52 -13.78
C ALA A 91 -16.02 -19.10 -14.09
N LEU A 92 -16.36 -19.35 -15.36
CA LEU A 92 -17.65 -19.96 -15.75
C LEU A 92 -17.85 -21.33 -15.10
N ARG A 93 -16.83 -22.20 -15.14
CA ARG A 93 -16.90 -23.52 -14.50
C ARG A 93 -17.09 -23.42 -12.99
N ASP A 94 -16.40 -22.47 -12.36
CA ASP A 94 -16.41 -22.33 -10.91
C ASP A 94 -17.71 -21.77 -10.36
N ILE A 95 -18.33 -20.81 -11.06
CA ILE A 95 -19.67 -20.33 -10.74
C ILE A 95 -20.76 -21.35 -11.11
N GLY A 96 -20.47 -22.28 -12.02
CA GLY A 96 -21.37 -23.37 -12.41
C GLY A 96 -22.18 -23.12 -13.69
N LEU A 97 -21.68 -22.24 -14.58
CA LEU A 97 -22.30 -21.90 -15.86
C LEU A 97 -21.68 -22.67 -17.02
N ALA A 98 -22.47 -22.89 -18.07
CA ALA A 98 -22.01 -23.50 -19.31
C ALA A 98 -21.00 -22.60 -20.05
N GLU A 99 -19.98 -23.19 -20.69
CA GLU A 99 -19.00 -22.42 -21.46
C GLU A 99 -19.63 -21.68 -22.66
N SER A 100 -20.76 -22.16 -23.17
CA SER A 100 -21.55 -21.48 -24.21
C SER A 100 -22.11 -20.13 -23.76
N GLU A 101 -22.22 -19.88 -22.45
CA GLU A 101 -22.67 -18.58 -21.93
C GLU A 101 -21.67 -17.47 -22.22
N ALA A 102 -20.40 -17.79 -22.48
CA ALA A 102 -19.36 -16.79 -22.75
C ALA A 102 -19.72 -15.82 -23.90
N THR A 103 -20.60 -16.23 -24.81
CA THR A 103 -21.05 -15.43 -25.96
C THR A 103 -22.55 -15.13 -25.93
N SER A 104 -23.25 -15.44 -24.83
CA SER A 104 -24.70 -15.20 -24.73
C SER A 104 -25.00 -13.71 -24.58
N GLU A 105 -26.05 -13.25 -25.26
CA GLU A 105 -26.51 -11.86 -25.13
C GLU A 105 -27.00 -11.58 -23.71
N GLU A 106 -27.56 -12.59 -23.03
CA GLU A 106 -27.98 -12.47 -21.64
C GLU A 106 -26.80 -12.20 -20.70
N LEU A 107 -25.71 -12.97 -20.80
CA LEU A 107 -24.51 -12.73 -20.00
C LEU A 107 -24.00 -11.32 -20.25
N LYS A 108 -23.88 -10.91 -21.51
CA LYS A 108 -23.43 -9.55 -21.90
C LYS A 108 -24.27 -8.46 -21.23
N GLN A 109 -25.60 -8.56 -21.27
CA GLN A 109 -26.46 -7.54 -20.68
C GLN A 109 -26.41 -7.54 -19.14
N VAL A 110 -26.28 -8.71 -18.50
CA VAL A 110 -26.13 -8.80 -17.03
C VAL A 110 -24.80 -8.21 -16.57
N VAL A 111 -23.69 -8.61 -17.20
CA VAL A 111 -22.34 -8.16 -16.81
C VAL A 111 -22.03 -6.72 -17.23
N ALA A 112 -22.85 -6.12 -18.09
CA ALA A 112 -22.84 -4.69 -18.38
C ALA A 112 -23.72 -3.86 -17.43
N GLY A 113 -24.46 -4.50 -16.51
CA GLY A 113 -25.39 -3.82 -15.61
C GLY A 113 -26.71 -3.40 -16.25
N ASN A 114 -27.02 -3.87 -17.45
CA ASN A 114 -28.25 -3.54 -18.18
C ASN A 114 -29.43 -4.45 -17.82
N LYS A 115 -29.15 -5.65 -17.31
CA LYS A 115 -30.16 -6.62 -16.86
C LYS A 115 -29.85 -7.10 -15.44
N PHE A 116 -30.88 -7.19 -14.60
CA PHE A 116 -30.86 -7.86 -13.30
C PHE A 116 -32.21 -8.57 -13.08
N TYR A 117 -32.28 -9.47 -12.11
CA TYR A 117 -33.38 -10.44 -11.97
C TYR A 117 -34.45 -9.98 -10.98
N TRP A 118 -35.03 -8.81 -11.22
CA TRP A 118 -36.14 -8.26 -10.43
C TRP A 118 -37.11 -7.51 -11.34
N ASP A 119 -38.41 -7.64 -11.05
CA ASP A 119 -39.47 -6.91 -11.74
C ASP A 119 -40.35 -6.14 -10.75
N GLU A 120 -40.91 -5.03 -11.24
CA GLU A 120 -41.72 -4.10 -10.44
C GLU A 120 -43.13 -4.66 -10.16
N GLU A 121 -43.62 -5.57 -10.99
CA GLU A 121 -44.95 -6.16 -10.86
C GLU A 121 -45.02 -7.17 -9.70
N ASN A 122 -43.92 -7.87 -9.44
CA ASN A 122 -43.76 -8.87 -8.38
C ASN A 122 -42.47 -8.59 -7.56
N PRO A 123 -42.40 -7.46 -6.84
CA PRO A 123 -41.17 -6.97 -6.23
C PRO A 123 -40.61 -7.86 -5.12
N GLU A 124 -41.42 -8.79 -4.60
CA GLU A 124 -41.06 -9.77 -3.56
C GLU A 124 -40.50 -11.09 -4.11
N GLU A 125 -40.70 -11.38 -5.41
CA GLU A 125 -40.26 -12.64 -6.03
C GLU A 125 -38.87 -12.53 -6.69
N GLY A 126 -38.43 -11.29 -6.98
CA GLY A 126 -37.15 -10.99 -7.63
C GLY A 126 -35.98 -10.73 -6.68
N ILE A 127 -34.80 -10.53 -7.25
CA ILE A 127 -33.56 -10.18 -6.56
C ILE A 127 -33.08 -8.82 -7.02
N TYR A 128 -33.12 -7.85 -6.11
CA TYR A 128 -32.70 -6.49 -6.37
C TYR A 128 -31.22 -6.29 -6.01
N PRO A 129 -30.44 -5.60 -6.86
CA PRO A 129 -29.02 -5.34 -6.59
C PRO A 129 -28.77 -4.49 -5.33
N TRP A 130 -27.63 -4.70 -4.67
CA TRP A 130 -27.27 -4.02 -3.42
C TRP A 130 -25.80 -3.58 -3.38
N ALA A 131 -25.50 -2.60 -2.53
CA ALA A 131 -24.15 -2.15 -2.21
C ALA A 131 -23.89 -2.35 -0.71
N GLN A 132 -22.78 -2.97 -0.31
CA GLN A 132 -22.47 -3.24 1.09
C GLN A 132 -21.90 -2.01 1.82
N CYS A 133 -22.25 -1.87 3.10
CA CYS A 133 -21.75 -0.84 4.01
C CYS A 133 -20.62 -1.40 4.89
N TYR A 134 -19.46 -0.75 4.88
CA TYR A 134 -18.34 -1.07 5.74
C TYR A 134 -17.48 0.17 6.00
N GLY A 135 -16.52 0.09 6.92
CA GLY A 135 -15.50 1.10 7.18
C GLY A 135 -14.12 0.46 7.11
N GLY A 136 -13.09 1.08 7.69
CA GLY A 136 -11.78 0.43 7.78
C GLY A 136 -10.67 1.34 8.27
N PHE A 137 -9.56 0.72 8.66
CA PHE A 137 -8.29 1.38 8.94
C PHE A 137 -7.45 1.43 7.66
N GLN A 138 -7.20 2.63 7.16
CA GLN A 138 -6.34 2.89 6.02
C GLN A 138 -4.97 3.35 6.49
N PHE A 139 -3.92 2.61 6.11
CA PHE A 139 -2.54 2.84 6.58
C PHE A 139 -2.42 2.92 8.11
N GLY A 140 -3.24 2.16 8.83
CA GLY A 140 -3.28 2.14 10.29
C GLY A 140 -4.12 3.25 10.93
N SER A 141 -4.69 4.16 10.15
CA SER A 141 -5.57 5.24 10.63
C SER A 141 -7.04 4.95 10.32
N TRP A 142 -7.94 5.25 11.26
CA TRP A 142 -9.38 5.05 11.05
C TRP A 142 -9.92 5.98 9.95
N ALA A 143 -10.50 5.42 8.89
CA ALA A 143 -10.99 6.17 7.73
C ALA A 143 -12.50 6.49 7.78
N GLY A 144 -13.20 6.06 8.83
CA GLY A 144 -14.65 6.23 8.94
C GLY A 144 -15.44 5.27 8.04
N GLN A 145 -16.62 5.70 7.62
CA GLN A 145 -17.46 4.90 6.73
C GLN A 145 -16.91 4.94 5.30
N LEU A 146 -16.79 3.74 4.72
CA LEU A 146 -16.48 3.46 3.33
C LEU A 146 -17.70 2.78 2.71
N GLY A 147 -17.55 1.55 2.23
CA GLY A 147 -18.60 0.76 1.56
C GLY A 147 -18.29 0.54 0.09
N ASP A 148 -19.18 -0.19 -0.58
CA ASP A 148 -19.09 -0.48 -2.01
C ASP A 148 -19.36 0.79 -2.83
N GLY A 149 -18.35 1.68 -2.91
CA GLY A 149 -18.49 2.99 -3.54
C GLY A 149 -18.50 3.00 -5.06
N ARG A 150 -18.17 1.86 -5.68
CA ARG A 150 -18.21 1.63 -7.13
C ARG A 150 -18.49 0.17 -7.46
N ALA A 151 -19.11 -0.55 -6.53
CA ALA A 151 -19.41 -1.96 -6.69
C ALA A 151 -20.88 -2.22 -6.33
N LEU A 152 -21.50 -3.16 -7.03
CA LEU A 152 -22.91 -3.52 -6.85
C LEU A 152 -23.08 -5.02 -6.98
N SER A 153 -23.56 -5.66 -5.92
CA SER A 153 -23.91 -7.08 -5.94
C SER A 153 -25.24 -7.26 -6.64
N LEU A 154 -25.31 -8.22 -7.56
CA LEU A 154 -26.50 -8.48 -8.37
C LEU A 154 -27.38 -9.55 -7.76
N PHE A 155 -26.77 -10.66 -7.38
CA PHE A 155 -27.41 -11.84 -6.81
C PHE A 155 -26.35 -12.78 -6.24
N GLU A 156 -26.79 -13.75 -5.47
CA GLU A 156 -26.01 -14.93 -5.10
C GLU A 156 -26.45 -16.14 -5.91
N THR A 157 -25.55 -17.07 -6.20
CA THR A 157 -25.85 -18.34 -6.86
C THR A 157 -25.04 -19.47 -6.25
N THR A 158 -25.52 -20.70 -6.38
CA THR A 158 -24.81 -21.89 -5.90
C THR A 158 -24.46 -22.77 -7.09
N ASN A 159 -23.17 -23.08 -7.24
CA ASN A 159 -22.73 -24.01 -8.26
C ASN A 159 -23.39 -25.38 -8.02
N PRO A 160 -24.21 -25.88 -8.96
CA PRO A 160 -25.02 -27.09 -8.74
C PRO A 160 -24.19 -28.36 -8.60
N GLN A 161 -22.95 -28.38 -9.11
CA GLN A 161 -22.06 -29.54 -9.04
C GLN A 161 -21.26 -29.58 -7.74
N THR A 162 -20.83 -28.42 -7.23
CA THR A 162 -19.95 -28.33 -6.05
C THR A 162 -20.69 -27.96 -4.77
N GLY A 163 -21.89 -27.39 -4.86
CA GLY A 163 -22.64 -26.86 -3.73
C GLY A 163 -22.05 -25.58 -3.13
N VAL A 164 -21.04 -24.97 -3.78
CA VAL A 164 -20.41 -23.73 -3.30
C VAL A 164 -21.26 -22.53 -3.74
N ARG A 165 -21.61 -21.67 -2.77
CA ARG A 165 -22.35 -20.42 -2.99
C ARG A 165 -21.37 -19.28 -3.28
N TYR A 166 -21.74 -18.42 -4.22
CA TYR A 166 -21.02 -17.22 -4.61
C TYR A 166 -21.96 -16.01 -4.70
N GLU A 167 -21.50 -14.85 -4.26
CA GLU A 167 -22.11 -13.55 -4.49
C GLU A 167 -21.46 -12.89 -5.71
N VAL A 168 -22.28 -12.52 -6.71
CA VAL A 168 -21.84 -11.91 -7.98
C VAL A 168 -21.97 -10.40 -7.90
N GLN A 169 -20.90 -9.69 -8.24
CA GLN A 169 -20.78 -8.25 -8.09
C GLN A 169 -20.22 -7.59 -9.35
N LEU A 170 -20.73 -6.42 -9.73
CA LEU A 170 -20.19 -5.57 -10.79
C LEU A 170 -19.37 -4.45 -10.17
N LYS A 171 -18.10 -4.28 -10.60
CA LYS A 171 -17.26 -3.13 -10.24
C LYS A 171 -17.21 -2.15 -11.40
N GLY A 172 -17.56 -0.89 -11.17
CA GLY A 172 -17.67 0.16 -12.18
C GLY A 172 -19.10 0.45 -12.66
N ALA A 173 -20.11 -0.18 -12.03
CA ALA A 173 -21.51 -0.12 -12.47
C ALA A 173 -22.31 1.10 -11.98
N GLY A 174 -21.66 2.14 -11.46
CA GLY A 174 -22.31 3.41 -11.10
C GLY A 174 -22.18 3.81 -9.62
N LYS A 175 -22.77 4.96 -9.29
CA LYS A 175 -22.70 5.53 -7.93
C LYS A 175 -23.58 4.78 -6.94
N THR A 176 -23.15 4.81 -5.70
CA THR A 176 -23.85 4.26 -4.53
C THR A 176 -23.80 5.28 -3.37
N PRO A 177 -24.51 5.04 -2.26
CA PRO A 177 -24.36 5.81 -1.04
C PRO A 177 -22.94 5.85 -0.48
N TYR A 178 -22.07 4.96 -0.96
CA TYR A 178 -20.71 4.76 -0.46
C TYR A 178 -19.65 5.36 -1.38
N SER A 179 -20.03 5.97 -2.52
CA SER A 179 -19.06 6.52 -3.49
C SER A 179 -18.21 7.67 -2.96
N ARG A 180 -18.57 8.27 -1.82
CA ARG A 180 -17.91 9.44 -1.22
C ARG A 180 -17.76 10.58 -2.26
N PHE A 181 -16.56 10.77 -2.79
CA PHE A 181 -16.27 11.81 -3.79
C PHE A 181 -16.09 11.23 -5.21
N ALA A 182 -16.10 9.89 -5.35
CA ALA A 182 -15.87 9.19 -6.60
C ALA A 182 -17.12 9.14 -7.49
N ASP A 183 -16.90 8.85 -8.76
CA ASP A 183 -17.93 8.78 -9.80
C ASP A 183 -18.66 7.42 -9.87
N GLY A 184 -18.26 6.43 -9.08
CA GLY A 184 -18.84 5.08 -9.11
C GLY A 184 -18.41 4.24 -10.32
N LYS A 185 -17.48 4.73 -11.15
CA LYS A 185 -17.01 4.06 -12.37
C LYS A 185 -15.60 3.47 -12.20
N ALA A 186 -15.26 2.53 -13.06
CA ALA A 186 -13.90 2.00 -13.23
C ALA A 186 -13.43 2.28 -14.65
N VAL A 187 -12.11 2.42 -14.83
CA VAL A 187 -11.47 2.64 -16.14
C VAL A 187 -10.95 1.33 -16.70
N LEU A 188 -10.86 1.22 -18.03
CA LEU A 188 -10.41 0.01 -18.70
C LEU A 188 -9.07 -0.52 -18.17
N ARG A 189 -8.07 0.35 -17.94
CA ARG A 189 -6.75 -0.05 -17.44
C ARG A 189 -6.82 -0.81 -16.11
N SER A 190 -7.54 -0.27 -15.12
CA SER A 190 -7.68 -0.91 -13.80
C SER A 190 -8.49 -2.20 -13.89
N SER A 191 -9.48 -2.23 -14.78
CA SER A 191 -10.33 -3.40 -14.98
C SER A 191 -9.59 -4.57 -15.62
N ILE A 192 -8.68 -4.31 -16.58
CA ILE A 192 -7.78 -5.34 -17.15
C ILE A 192 -6.89 -5.94 -16.06
N ARG A 193 -6.25 -5.08 -15.25
CA ARG A 193 -5.36 -5.53 -14.17
C ARG A 193 -6.09 -6.42 -13.17
N GLU A 194 -7.27 -6.01 -12.70
CA GLU A 194 -8.11 -6.79 -11.78
C GLU A 194 -8.59 -8.11 -12.40
N PHE A 195 -9.00 -8.11 -13.67
CA PHE A 195 -9.43 -9.31 -14.38
C PHE A 195 -8.29 -10.34 -14.49
N VAL A 196 -7.11 -9.91 -14.97
CA VAL A 196 -5.94 -10.77 -15.16
C VAL A 196 -5.43 -11.34 -13.84
N VAL A 197 -5.23 -10.49 -12.82
CA VAL A 197 -4.64 -10.94 -11.55
C VAL A 197 -5.57 -11.85 -10.76
N SER A 198 -6.88 -11.61 -10.80
CA SER A 198 -7.87 -12.45 -10.10
C SER A 198 -7.81 -13.88 -10.59
N GLU A 199 -7.76 -14.08 -11.91
CA GLU A 199 -7.73 -15.42 -12.48
C GLU A 199 -6.34 -16.06 -12.38
N TYR A 200 -5.27 -15.26 -12.49
CA TYR A 200 -3.90 -15.75 -12.31
C TYR A 200 -3.68 -16.29 -10.90
N LEU A 201 -4.05 -15.51 -9.88
CA LEU A 201 -3.92 -15.91 -8.47
C LEU A 201 -4.68 -17.23 -8.20
N ASN A 202 -5.88 -17.38 -8.78
CA ASN A 202 -6.62 -18.64 -8.69
C ASN A 202 -5.87 -19.80 -9.36
N ALA A 203 -5.32 -19.58 -10.55
CA ALA A 203 -4.60 -20.61 -11.31
C ALA A 203 -3.35 -21.11 -10.56
N ILE A 204 -2.61 -20.22 -9.88
CA ILE A 204 -1.48 -20.59 -9.03
C ILE A 204 -1.89 -21.04 -7.61
N GLY A 205 -3.19 -21.09 -7.32
CA GLY A 205 -3.75 -21.62 -6.07
C GLY A 205 -3.75 -20.65 -4.89
N ILE A 206 -3.52 -19.35 -5.11
CA ILE A 206 -3.72 -18.31 -4.10
C ILE A 206 -5.23 -18.00 -3.99
N PRO A 207 -5.85 -18.14 -2.79
CA PRO A 207 -7.24 -17.77 -2.59
C PRO A 207 -7.50 -16.30 -2.96
N THR A 208 -8.47 -16.06 -3.82
CA THR A 208 -8.71 -14.74 -4.42
C THR A 208 -10.19 -14.53 -4.73
N THR A 209 -10.67 -13.29 -4.79
CA THR A 209 -11.88 -12.98 -5.55
C THR A 209 -11.68 -13.34 -7.02
N ARG A 210 -12.74 -13.73 -7.71
CA ARG A 210 -12.67 -14.20 -9.10
C ARG A 210 -13.27 -13.17 -10.04
N ALA A 211 -12.83 -13.16 -11.28
CA ALA A 211 -13.29 -12.23 -12.30
C ALA A 211 -13.91 -13.01 -13.47
N LEU A 212 -15.23 -12.94 -13.57
CA LEU A 212 -16.01 -13.63 -14.59
C LEU A 212 -15.81 -12.98 -15.96
N SER A 213 -15.90 -11.65 -16.04
CA SER A 213 -15.81 -10.95 -17.32
C SER A 213 -15.26 -9.53 -17.22
N LEU A 214 -14.77 -9.06 -18.37
CA LEU A 214 -14.35 -7.69 -18.62
C LEU A 214 -15.22 -7.07 -19.72
N THR A 215 -15.95 -6.01 -19.37
CA THR A 215 -16.83 -5.28 -20.29
C THR A 215 -16.31 -3.87 -20.49
N LEU A 216 -16.13 -3.45 -21.74
CA LEU A 216 -15.86 -2.07 -22.12
C LEU A 216 -17.18 -1.30 -22.25
N CYS A 217 -17.20 -0.09 -21.69
CA CYS A 217 -18.32 0.83 -21.76
C CYS A 217 -17.90 2.08 -22.55
N PRO A 218 -17.87 2.03 -23.90
CA PRO A 218 -17.19 3.03 -24.72
C PRO A 218 -17.84 4.42 -24.65
N LYS A 219 -19.12 4.51 -24.27
CA LYS A 219 -19.85 5.77 -24.07
C LYS A 219 -19.76 6.31 -22.63
N SER A 220 -19.15 5.55 -21.72
CA SER A 220 -18.90 5.99 -20.35
C SER A 220 -17.54 6.67 -20.29
N GLU A 221 -17.51 8.00 -20.34
CA GLU A 221 -16.29 8.78 -20.17
C GLU A 221 -15.96 8.95 -18.69
N VAL A 222 -14.76 8.53 -18.28
CA VAL A 222 -14.30 8.54 -16.90
C VAL A 222 -13.04 9.39 -16.78
N ILE A 223 -13.08 10.40 -15.91
CA ILE A 223 -11.93 11.28 -15.67
C ILE A 223 -11.11 10.72 -14.50
N ARG A 224 -9.84 10.43 -14.75
CA ARG A 224 -8.82 10.19 -13.73
C ARG A 224 -7.73 11.26 -13.88
N GLU A 225 -6.50 10.86 -14.18
CA GLU A 225 -5.41 11.75 -14.61
C GLU A 225 -5.65 12.21 -16.06
N ARG A 226 -6.26 11.34 -16.87
CA ARG A 226 -6.73 11.62 -18.23
C ARG A 226 -8.17 11.15 -18.41
N LEU A 227 -8.78 11.54 -19.54
CA LEU A 227 -10.06 10.98 -19.97
C LEU A 227 -9.83 9.55 -20.47
N GLU A 228 -10.53 8.59 -19.87
CA GLU A 228 -10.40 7.17 -20.19
C GLU A 228 -11.78 6.54 -20.42
N PRO A 229 -11.87 5.49 -21.26
CA PRO A 229 -13.10 4.73 -21.39
C PRO A 229 -13.39 3.96 -20.10
N GLY A 230 -14.66 4.01 -19.71
CA GLY A 230 -15.20 3.24 -18.61
C GLY A 230 -15.21 1.75 -18.91
N ALA A 231 -15.10 0.94 -17.87
CA ALA A 231 -15.21 -0.51 -17.96
C ALA A 231 -15.88 -1.08 -16.71
N ILE A 232 -16.45 -2.26 -16.86
CA ILE A 232 -17.03 -3.04 -15.77
C ILE A 232 -16.31 -4.38 -15.68
N VAL A 233 -15.92 -4.76 -14.47
CA VAL A 233 -15.50 -6.13 -14.15
C VAL A 233 -16.63 -6.82 -13.41
N CYS A 234 -17.13 -7.93 -13.96
CA CYS A 234 -18.01 -8.82 -13.21
C CYS A 234 -17.14 -9.76 -12.38
N ARG A 235 -17.29 -9.72 -11.07
CA ARG A 235 -16.48 -10.45 -10.09
C ARG A 235 -17.36 -11.25 -9.15
N PHE A 236 -16.83 -12.32 -8.55
CA PHE A 236 -17.58 -13.14 -7.59
C PHE A 236 -16.70 -13.72 -6.49
N ALA A 237 -17.32 -13.99 -5.34
CA ALA A 237 -16.67 -14.57 -4.17
C ALA A 237 -17.68 -15.29 -3.27
N GLN A 238 -17.22 -16.23 -2.44
CA GLN A 238 -18.10 -16.86 -1.44
C GLN A 238 -18.63 -15.86 -0.40
N SER A 239 -17.88 -14.78 -0.15
CA SER A 239 -18.31 -13.66 0.68
C SER A 239 -17.50 -12.41 0.35
N TRP A 240 -18.18 -11.27 0.33
CA TRP A 240 -17.56 -9.94 0.24
C TRP A 240 -17.43 -9.24 1.60
N ILE A 241 -17.77 -9.92 2.71
CA ILE A 241 -17.59 -9.39 4.07
C ILE A 241 -16.08 -9.24 4.35
N ARG A 242 -15.75 -8.14 5.03
CA ARG A 242 -14.38 -7.69 5.27
C ARG A 242 -14.17 -7.43 6.75
N PHE A 243 -12.92 -7.30 7.18
CA PHE A 243 -12.65 -6.90 8.57
C PHE A 243 -13.20 -5.49 8.82
N GLY A 244 -13.11 -4.61 7.82
CA GLY A 244 -13.72 -3.29 7.81
C GLY A 244 -15.25 -3.27 8.04
N THR A 245 -15.96 -4.34 7.72
CA THR A 245 -17.39 -4.49 8.06
C THR A 245 -17.57 -4.46 9.57
N PHE A 246 -16.73 -5.20 10.29
CA PHE A 246 -16.75 -5.28 11.75
C PHE A 246 -16.15 -4.03 12.40
N ASP A 247 -15.08 -3.44 11.84
CA ASP A 247 -14.49 -2.21 12.37
C ASP A 247 -15.51 -1.06 12.44
N LEU A 248 -16.36 -0.94 11.42
CA LEU A 248 -17.42 0.09 11.41
C LEU A 248 -18.43 -0.12 12.53
N LEU A 249 -18.87 -1.36 12.75
CA LEU A 249 -19.80 -1.69 13.82
C LEU A 249 -19.19 -1.45 15.20
N ARG A 250 -17.92 -1.84 15.39
CA ARG A 250 -17.16 -1.56 16.62
C ARG A 250 -17.05 -0.06 16.88
N SER A 251 -16.69 0.72 15.86
CA SER A 251 -16.55 2.18 15.98
C SER A 251 -17.84 2.89 16.41
N ARG A 252 -19.00 2.25 16.20
CA ARG A 252 -20.33 2.75 16.54
C ARG A 252 -20.88 2.16 17.84
N GLY A 253 -20.22 1.16 18.42
CA GLY A 253 -20.73 0.42 19.58
C GLY A 253 -21.89 -0.52 19.26
N ASP A 254 -22.05 -0.94 18.00
CA ASP A 254 -23.18 -1.75 17.52
C ASP A 254 -23.03 -3.24 17.90
N ARG A 255 -23.08 -3.56 19.20
CA ARG A 255 -22.85 -4.91 19.76
C ARG A 255 -23.74 -5.99 19.12
N ASP A 256 -25.03 -5.68 18.99
CA ASP A 256 -26.01 -6.62 18.44
C ASP A 256 -25.71 -6.97 16.98
N LEU A 257 -25.28 -5.98 16.19
CA LEU A 257 -24.91 -6.21 14.80
C LEU A 257 -23.59 -6.99 14.69
N ILE A 258 -22.62 -6.76 15.58
CA ILE A 258 -21.39 -7.58 15.62
C ILE A 258 -21.75 -9.04 15.83
N ARG A 259 -22.60 -9.35 16.84
CA ARG A 259 -23.09 -10.72 17.07
C ARG A 259 -23.83 -11.28 15.86
N LYS A 260 -24.75 -10.50 15.27
CA LYS A 260 -25.58 -10.93 14.14
C LYS A 260 -24.74 -11.25 12.90
N VAL A 261 -23.80 -10.37 12.55
CA VAL A 261 -22.91 -10.58 11.40
C VAL A 261 -21.93 -11.72 11.66
N ALA A 262 -21.37 -11.85 12.87
CA ALA A 262 -20.52 -12.99 13.22
C ALA A 262 -21.28 -14.33 13.13
N THR A 263 -22.54 -14.36 13.56
CA THR A 263 -23.42 -15.52 13.42
C THR A 263 -23.68 -15.86 11.95
N TYR A 264 -24.01 -14.86 11.12
CA TYR A 264 -24.16 -15.05 9.67
C TYR A 264 -22.87 -15.59 9.03
N VAL A 265 -21.69 -15.09 9.43
CA VAL A 265 -20.42 -15.61 8.90
C VAL A 265 -20.23 -17.08 9.29
N ALA A 266 -20.54 -17.49 10.52
CA ALA A 266 -20.41 -18.88 10.93
C ALA A 266 -21.43 -19.80 10.22
N GLU A 267 -22.71 -19.42 10.23
CA GLU A 267 -23.81 -20.27 9.77
C GLU A 267 -23.94 -20.27 8.24
N ASP A 268 -23.95 -19.09 7.62
CA ASP A 268 -24.21 -18.95 6.18
C ASP A 268 -22.94 -18.96 5.35
N VAL A 269 -21.85 -18.33 5.81
CA VAL A 269 -20.59 -18.22 5.03
C VAL A 269 -19.69 -19.45 5.21
N PHE A 270 -19.48 -19.90 6.45
CA PHE A 270 -18.70 -21.11 6.74
C PHE A 270 -19.53 -22.39 6.83
N GLY A 271 -20.85 -22.26 6.75
CA GLY A 271 -21.77 -23.39 6.58
C GLY A 271 -22.06 -24.19 7.85
N GLY A 272 -21.96 -23.55 9.02
CA GLY A 272 -22.35 -24.11 10.32
C GLY A 272 -21.22 -24.11 11.36
N TRP A 273 -21.59 -24.03 12.64
CA TRP A 273 -20.66 -24.01 13.77
C TRP A 273 -19.83 -25.29 13.87
N GLU A 274 -20.41 -26.43 13.53
CA GLU A 274 -19.79 -27.76 13.56
C GLU A 274 -18.65 -27.87 12.54
N LYS A 275 -18.69 -27.05 11.48
CA LYS A 275 -17.61 -27.00 10.48
C LYS A 275 -16.42 -26.18 10.95
N LEU A 276 -16.51 -25.43 12.04
CA LEU A 276 -15.41 -24.62 12.54
C LEU A 276 -14.40 -25.48 13.33
N PRO A 277 -13.10 -25.10 13.35
CA PRO A 277 -12.04 -25.87 13.98
C PRO A 277 -12.17 -25.83 15.51
N ALA A 278 -12.02 -26.99 16.13
CA ALA A 278 -11.97 -27.13 17.59
C ALA A 278 -10.74 -26.43 18.19
N ALA A 279 -10.73 -26.29 19.52
CA ALA A 279 -9.54 -25.91 20.27
C ALA A 279 -8.37 -26.85 19.98
N LEU A 280 -7.16 -26.29 19.88
CA LEU A 280 -5.95 -27.10 19.66
C LEU A 280 -5.44 -27.68 20.99
N PRO A 281 -4.93 -28.93 20.98
CA PRO A 281 -4.19 -29.47 22.12
C PRO A 281 -2.86 -28.71 22.33
N SER A 282 -2.19 -28.94 23.46
CA SER A 282 -0.88 -28.35 23.71
C SER A 282 0.11 -28.76 22.60
N PRO A 283 1.02 -27.88 22.14
CA PRO A 283 2.08 -28.27 21.20
C PRO A 283 2.93 -29.45 21.69
N GLU A 284 3.07 -29.60 23.01
CA GLU A 284 3.74 -30.73 23.67
C GLU A 284 3.01 -32.07 23.46
N ASP A 285 1.67 -32.03 23.36
CA ASP A 285 0.84 -33.21 23.18
C ASP A 285 0.78 -33.63 21.70
N LYS A 286 0.76 -32.65 20.78
CA LYS A 286 0.65 -32.90 19.34
C LYS A 286 1.16 -31.72 18.49
N LYS A 287 2.45 -31.74 18.14
CA LYS A 287 3.19 -30.71 17.36
C LYS A 287 2.43 -30.23 16.09
N ASP A 288 1.79 -31.14 15.38
CA ASP A 288 1.15 -30.87 14.08
C ASP A 288 -0.38 -30.68 14.14
N ALA A 289 -0.96 -30.52 15.33
CA ALA A 289 -2.41 -30.34 15.47
C ALA A 289 -2.95 -29.11 14.71
N HIS A 290 -2.11 -28.09 14.56
CA HIS A 290 -2.42 -26.87 13.82
C HIS A 290 -2.60 -27.11 12.30
N LEU A 291 -2.10 -28.20 11.72
CA LEU A 291 -2.27 -28.48 10.29
C LEU A 291 -3.69 -28.91 9.96
N GLN A 292 -4.26 -29.77 10.80
CA GLN A 292 -5.59 -30.35 10.64
C GLN A 292 -6.31 -30.42 12.00
N PRO A 293 -6.89 -29.30 12.46
CA PRO A 293 -7.71 -29.30 13.66
C PRO A 293 -8.93 -30.21 13.49
N SER A 294 -9.36 -30.83 14.60
CA SER A 294 -10.64 -31.52 14.64
C SER A 294 -11.81 -30.55 14.41
N ARG A 295 -12.95 -31.08 13.97
CA ARG A 295 -14.20 -30.36 13.71
C ARG A 295 -15.36 -31.17 14.31
N ASN A 296 -16.60 -30.76 14.07
CA ASN A 296 -17.85 -31.33 14.62
C ASN A 296 -18.05 -31.08 16.11
N VAL A 297 -17.60 -29.91 16.59
CA VAL A 297 -17.86 -29.45 17.95
C VAL A 297 -19.25 -28.81 18.00
N PRO A 298 -20.17 -29.28 18.87
CA PRO A 298 -21.48 -28.67 19.08
C PRO A 298 -21.39 -27.17 19.34
N LYS A 299 -22.42 -26.42 18.94
CA LYS A 299 -22.48 -24.95 19.05
C LYS A 299 -22.34 -24.47 20.51
N GLU A 300 -22.83 -25.25 21.45
CA GLU A 300 -22.91 -24.96 22.89
C GLU A 300 -21.72 -25.52 23.68
N GLU A 301 -20.88 -26.35 23.05
CA GLU A 301 -19.72 -26.94 23.73
C GLU A 301 -18.63 -25.87 23.96
N LEU A 302 -18.20 -25.75 25.21
CA LEU A 302 -17.09 -24.92 25.64
C LEU A 302 -15.80 -25.76 25.65
N GLN A 303 -14.72 -25.19 25.12
CA GLN A 303 -13.41 -25.83 25.02
C GLN A 303 -12.32 -24.97 25.68
N GLY A 304 -11.05 -25.30 25.47
CA GLY A 304 -9.93 -24.52 26.00
C GLY A 304 -9.51 -24.90 27.43
N LYS A 305 -8.57 -24.13 27.97
CA LYS A 305 -8.03 -24.32 29.33
C LYS A 305 -8.74 -23.38 30.32
N GLU A 306 -8.63 -23.68 31.61
CA GLU A 306 -9.15 -22.80 32.67
C GLU A 306 -8.58 -21.38 32.53
N GLY A 307 -9.45 -20.37 32.54
CA GLY A 307 -9.12 -18.97 32.32
C GLY A 307 -8.99 -18.55 30.84
N ALA A 308 -9.07 -19.50 29.91
CA ALA A 308 -9.04 -19.30 28.47
C ALA A 308 -10.14 -20.13 27.78
N GLU A 309 -11.33 -20.17 28.38
CA GLU A 309 -12.42 -20.97 27.89
C GLU A 309 -12.91 -20.48 26.51
N GLU A 310 -12.91 -21.37 25.53
CA GLU A 310 -13.20 -21.07 24.14
C GLU A 310 -14.62 -21.48 23.78
N ASN A 311 -15.47 -20.50 23.46
CA ASN A 311 -16.79 -20.74 22.90
C ASN A 311 -16.77 -20.78 21.36
N ARG A 312 -17.95 -20.93 20.75
CA ARG A 312 -18.10 -21.00 19.29
C ARG A 312 -17.58 -19.79 18.52
N PHE A 313 -17.61 -18.58 19.09
CA PHE A 313 -17.08 -17.39 18.42
C PHE A 313 -15.55 -17.38 18.41
N THR A 314 -14.92 -18.04 19.39
CA THR A 314 -13.48 -18.29 19.37
C THR A 314 -13.11 -19.21 18.22
N ARG A 315 -13.91 -20.27 17.99
CA ARG A 315 -13.73 -21.17 16.83
C ARG A 315 -13.93 -20.45 15.49
N LEU A 316 -14.84 -19.47 15.42
CA LEU A 316 -15.01 -18.60 14.26
C LEU A 316 -13.77 -17.73 14.02
N TYR A 317 -13.28 -17.03 15.05
CA TYR A 317 -12.06 -16.22 14.97
C TYR A 317 -10.84 -17.05 14.54
N ARG A 318 -10.73 -18.27 15.06
CA ARG A 318 -9.71 -19.25 14.66
C ARG A 318 -9.82 -19.61 13.18
N GLU A 319 -11.00 -19.97 12.66
CA GLU A 319 -11.15 -20.32 11.23
C GLU A 319 -10.74 -19.16 10.31
N ILE A 320 -11.15 -17.92 10.64
CA ILE A 320 -10.78 -16.71 9.90
C ILE A 320 -9.25 -16.54 9.92
N THR A 321 -8.65 -16.59 11.11
CA THR A 321 -7.20 -16.47 11.31
C THR A 321 -6.42 -17.49 10.49
N ARG A 322 -6.84 -18.76 10.53
CA ARG A 322 -6.18 -19.85 9.80
C ARG A 322 -6.25 -19.66 8.30
N ARG A 323 -7.40 -19.22 7.77
CA ARG A 323 -7.55 -18.92 6.33
C ARG A 323 -6.65 -17.77 5.90
N THR A 324 -6.59 -16.70 6.70
CA THR A 324 -5.67 -15.59 6.46
C THR A 324 -4.21 -16.04 6.51
N ALA A 325 -3.81 -16.86 7.48
CA ALA A 325 -2.45 -17.39 7.58
C ALA A 325 -2.04 -18.21 6.33
N LEU A 326 -2.96 -19.02 5.81
CA LEU A 326 -2.75 -19.83 4.60
C LEU A 326 -2.63 -18.96 3.35
N LEU A 327 -3.46 -17.91 3.24
CA LEU A 327 -3.32 -16.90 2.19
C LEU A 327 -1.93 -16.26 2.23
N VAL A 328 -1.50 -15.77 3.40
CA VAL A 328 -0.19 -15.11 3.57
C VAL A 328 0.96 -16.05 3.21
N GLY A 329 0.91 -17.31 3.64
CA GLY A 329 1.95 -18.30 3.30
C GLY A 329 2.14 -18.46 1.79
N LYS A 330 1.03 -18.46 1.05
CA LYS A 330 1.04 -18.52 -0.42
C LYS A 330 1.52 -17.22 -1.06
N MET A 331 1.07 -16.05 -0.57
CA MET A 331 1.53 -14.76 -1.07
C MET A 331 3.05 -14.61 -0.93
N GLN A 332 3.61 -14.98 0.23
CA GLN A 332 5.05 -14.95 0.45
C GLN A 332 5.80 -15.94 -0.46
N ALA A 333 5.30 -17.16 -0.61
CA ALA A 333 5.95 -18.19 -1.42
C ALA A 333 5.97 -17.88 -2.92
N TYR A 334 5.03 -17.06 -3.41
CA TYR A 334 4.93 -16.65 -4.82
C TYR A 334 5.35 -15.21 -5.11
N GLY A 335 5.78 -14.47 -4.08
CA GLY A 335 6.23 -13.09 -4.26
C GLY A 335 5.08 -12.16 -4.67
N PHE A 336 3.86 -12.42 -4.22
CA PHE A 336 2.72 -11.55 -4.52
C PHE A 336 2.53 -10.50 -3.43
N MET A 337 2.49 -9.23 -3.82
CA MET A 337 2.16 -8.11 -2.94
C MET A 337 0.86 -7.45 -3.41
N ASN A 338 -0.13 -7.39 -2.54
CA ASN A 338 -1.41 -6.73 -2.83
C ASN A 338 -1.26 -5.19 -2.95
N GLY A 339 -0.36 -4.61 -2.14
CA GLY A 339 -0.03 -3.18 -2.14
C GLY A 339 -0.92 -2.30 -1.25
N VAL A 340 -2.14 -2.74 -0.90
CA VAL A 340 -3.05 -1.98 -0.01
C VAL A 340 -3.77 -2.92 0.96
N LEU A 341 -3.07 -3.34 2.02
CA LEU A 341 -3.59 -4.27 3.03
C LEU A 341 -4.34 -3.58 4.18
N ASN A 342 -5.23 -2.65 3.84
CA ASN A 342 -6.14 -2.05 4.80
C ASN A 342 -7.17 -3.07 5.32
N THR A 343 -7.82 -2.80 6.46
CA THR A 343 -8.82 -3.74 7.01
C THR A 343 -10.08 -3.84 6.15
N ASP A 344 -10.41 -2.79 5.39
CA ASP A 344 -11.45 -2.81 4.35
C ASP A 344 -11.05 -3.58 3.09
N ASN A 345 -9.80 -3.99 2.95
CA ASN A 345 -9.32 -4.88 1.88
C ASN A 345 -8.98 -6.29 2.39
N THR A 346 -9.29 -6.59 3.65
CA THR A 346 -9.02 -7.90 4.25
C THR A 346 -10.30 -8.73 4.34
N SER A 347 -10.37 -9.81 3.56
CA SER A 347 -11.52 -10.71 3.49
C SER A 347 -11.76 -11.45 4.80
N ILE A 348 -13.02 -11.58 5.22
CA ILE A 348 -13.41 -12.50 6.31
C ILE A 348 -13.16 -13.97 5.95
N PHE A 349 -13.17 -14.30 4.65
CA PHE A 349 -13.03 -15.66 4.16
C PHE A 349 -11.57 -16.05 3.86
N GLY A 350 -10.61 -15.12 4.02
CA GLY A 350 -9.20 -15.33 3.69
C GLY A 350 -8.93 -15.34 2.17
N LEU A 351 -9.66 -14.52 1.40
CA LEU A 351 -9.38 -14.25 -0.01
C LEU A 351 -8.53 -13.00 -0.18
N SER A 352 -7.59 -13.02 -1.12
CA SER A 352 -7.03 -11.80 -1.70
C SER A 352 -8.13 -11.06 -2.46
N LEU A 353 -8.24 -9.74 -2.24
CA LEU A 353 -9.27 -8.91 -2.87
C LEU A 353 -8.80 -7.46 -3.06
N ASP A 354 -9.55 -6.74 -3.89
CA ASP A 354 -9.38 -5.33 -4.26
C ASP A 354 -8.01 -4.97 -4.85
N TYR A 355 -7.84 -5.28 -6.13
CA TYR A 355 -6.59 -5.13 -6.86
C TYR A 355 -6.38 -3.71 -7.37
N GLY A 356 -5.58 -2.94 -6.63
CA GLY A 356 -5.09 -1.62 -7.03
C GLY A 356 -3.62 -1.69 -7.47
N PRO A 357 -2.69 -1.13 -6.68
CA PRO A 357 -1.26 -1.16 -6.97
C PRO A 357 -0.63 -2.48 -6.50
N PHE A 358 -1.08 -3.62 -7.03
CA PHE A 358 -0.42 -4.91 -6.75
C PHE A 358 0.80 -5.11 -7.65
N ALA A 359 1.70 -5.99 -7.22
CA ALA A 359 2.75 -6.54 -8.09
C ALA A 359 3.12 -7.97 -7.70
N PHE A 360 3.73 -8.66 -8.65
CA PHE A 360 4.57 -9.82 -8.39
C PHE A 360 6.02 -9.36 -8.27
N MET A 361 6.78 -10.01 -7.40
CA MET A 361 8.20 -9.78 -7.22
C MET A 361 8.93 -10.07 -8.53
N ASP A 362 9.56 -9.05 -9.10
CA ASP A 362 10.49 -9.19 -10.20
C ASP A 362 11.83 -9.66 -9.64
N ASN A 363 12.75 -8.74 -9.37
CA ASN A 363 13.96 -9.05 -8.60
C ASN A 363 13.58 -9.19 -7.12
N PHE A 364 14.16 -10.18 -6.42
CA PHE A 364 13.88 -10.35 -5.01
C PHE A 364 14.39 -9.17 -4.17
N ASP A 365 13.45 -8.40 -3.64
CA ASP A 365 13.70 -7.32 -2.68
C ASP A 365 12.70 -7.44 -1.52
N PRO A 366 13.15 -7.79 -0.29
CA PRO A 366 12.24 -7.93 0.84
C PRO A 366 11.59 -6.60 1.26
N ALA A 367 12.18 -5.45 0.91
CA ALA A 367 11.67 -4.12 1.22
C ALA A 367 10.71 -3.57 0.15
N TYR A 368 10.58 -4.23 -1.00
CA TYR A 368 9.77 -3.74 -2.11
C TYR A 368 8.28 -3.65 -1.73
N THR A 369 7.66 -2.51 -2.06
CA THR A 369 6.23 -2.27 -2.03
C THR A 369 5.78 -1.75 -3.40
N PRO A 370 4.72 -2.31 -4.00
CA PRO A 370 4.22 -1.85 -5.30
C PRO A 370 3.42 -0.55 -5.23
N ASN A 371 3.10 -0.08 -4.02
CA ASN A 371 2.32 1.12 -3.81
C ASN A 371 3.23 2.34 -3.61
N HIS A 372 3.21 3.27 -4.56
CA HIS A 372 4.01 4.50 -4.50
C HIS A 372 3.62 5.44 -3.35
N ASP A 373 2.39 5.34 -2.84
CA ASP A 373 1.92 6.10 -1.67
C ASP A 373 2.38 5.48 -0.34
N ASP A 374 2.94 4.26 -0.35
CA ASP A 374 3.39 3.54 0.85
C ASP A 374 4.85 3.91 1.22
N HIS A 375 5.09 5.19 1.50
CA HIS A 375 6.43 5.70 1.84
C HIS A 375 7.03 5.08 3.11
N MET A 376 6.19 4.52 3.99
CA MET A 376 6.61 3.87 5.22
C MET A 376 6.90 2.38 5.04
N LEU A 377 6.77 1.85 3.80
CA LEU A 377 6.93 0.44 3.47
C LEU A 377 6.05 -0.45 4.36
N ARG A 378 4.85 0.05 4.72
CA ARG A 378 3.90 -0.62 5.60
C ARG A 378 3.43 -1.93 4.97
N TYR A 379 3.23 -1.94 3.65
CA TYR A 379 2.69 -3.06 2.88
C TYR A 379 3.73 -3.73 1.99
N SER A 380 5.02 -3.55 2.28
CA SER A 380 6.11 -4.24 1.56
C SER A 380 6.05 -5.76 1.74
N TYR A 381 6.76 -6.48 0.86
CA TYR A 381 6.82 -7.95 0.88
C TYR A 381 7.11 -8.53 2.26
N ARG A 382 8.13 -8.00 2.97
CA ARG A 382 8.48 -8.47 4.32
C ARG A 382 7.41 -8.14 5.38
N SER A 383 6.64 -7.07 5.17
CA SER A 383 5.71 -6.55 6.16
C SER A 383 4.35 -7.25 6.11
N GLN A 384 3.94 -7.82 4.96
CA GLN A 384 2.60 -8.42 4.78
C GLN A 384 2.20 -9.39 5.91
N PRO A 385 3.03 -10.34 6.38
CA PRO A 385 2.63 -11.25 7.45
C PRO A 385 2.30 -10.53 8.76
N SER A 386 3.05 -9.48 9.10
CA SER A 386 2.81 -8.68 10.31
C SER A 386 1.58 -7.78 10.18
N ILE A 387 1.29 -7.26 8.99
CA ILE A 387 0.11 -6.43 8.73
C ILE A 387 -1.17 -7.25 8.77
N PHE A 388 -1.18 -8.44 8.16
CA PHE A 388 -2.34 -9.33 8.27
C PHE A 388 -2.59 -9.72 9.73
N TRP A 389 -1.55 -9.96 10.52
CA TRP A 389 -1.70 -10.15 11.96
C TRP A 389 -2.27 -8.92 12.66
N TRP A 390 -1.79 -7.72 12.33
CA TRP A 390 -2.36 -6.48 12.87
C TRP A 390 -3.85 -6.32 12.54
N ASN A 391 -4.26 -6.66 11.31
CA ASN A 391 -5.66 -6.66 10.89
C ASN A 391 -6.48 -7.70 11.68
N LEU A 392 -5.93 -8.90 11.92
CA LEU A 392 -6.56 -9.95 12.73
C LEU A 392 -6.70 -9.55 14.21
N VAL A 393 -5.76 -8.79 14.76
CA VAL A 393 -5.88 -8.25 16.12
C VAL A 393 -7.04 -7.24 16.20
N ARG A 394 -7.21 -6.36 15.20
CA ARG A 394 -8.37 -5.44 15.14
C ARG A 394 -9.70 -6.19 15.08
N LEU A 395 -9.76 -7.30 14.32
CA LEU A 395 -10.93 -8.17 14.30
C LEU A 395 -11.13 -8.88 15.65
N GLY A 396 -10.07 -9.41 16.26
CA GLY A 396 -10.12 -10.08 17.57
C GLY A 396 -10.60 -9.14 18.67
N GLU A 397 -10.13 -7.89 18.67
CA GLU A 397 -10.62 -6.82 19.51
C GLU A 397 -12.12 -6.60 19.30
N THR A 398 -12.58 -6.52 18.05
CA THR A 398 -14.01 -6.39 17.70
C THR A 398 -14.84 -7.55 18.26
N PHE A 399 -14.29 -8.76 18.25
CA PHE A 399 -14.92 -9.94 18.81
C PHE A 399 -14.72 -10.08 20.32
N GLY A 400 -13.95 -9.20 20.97
CA GLY A 400 -13.46 -9.37 22.35
C GLY A 400 -14.54 -9.76 23.36
N GLU A 401 -15.72 -9.14 23.30
CA GLU A 401 -16.85 -9.53 24.15
C GLU A 401 -17.41 -10.92 23.83
N LEU A 402 -17.52 -11.26 22.54
CA LEU A 402 -18.01 -12.57 22.09
C LEU A 402 -17.04 -13.69 22.46
N ILE A 403 -15.74 -13.50 22.29
CA ILE A 403 -14.74 -14.54 22.60
C ILE A 403 -14.40 -14.60 24.10
N GLY A 404 -14.42 -13.46 24.80
CA GLY A 404 -14.09 -13.39 26.22
C GLY A 404 -15.26 -13.75 27.15
N SER A 405 -16.49 -13.83 26.66
CA SER A 405 -17.67 -14.17 27.49
C SER A 405 -17.68 -15.62 27.97
N GLY A 406 -16.92 -16.53 27.34
CA GLY A 406 -16.88 -17.94 27.73
C GLY A 406 -18.26 -18.60 27.63
N ASP A 407 -18.71 -19.22 28.72
CA ASP A 407 -20.03 -19.84 28.88
C ASP A 407 -21.19 -18.82 28.90
N LYS A 408 -20.93 -17.59 29.36
CA LYS A 408 -21.95 -16.51 29.43
C LYS A 408 -22.34 -15.91 28.09
N VAL A 409 -21.82 -16.42 26.98
CA VAL A 409 -22.01 -15.82 25.66
C VAL A 409 -23.48 -15.79 25.23
N ASP A 410 -24.35 -16.63 25.79
CA ASP A 410 -25.79 -16.62 25.52
C ASP A 410 -26.65 -16.24 26.72
N ASP A 411 -26.05 -15.72 27.78
CA ASP A 411 -26.80 -15.19 28.90
C ASP A 411 -27.65 -14.00 28.43
N GLU A 412 -28.93 -14.01 28.82
CA GLU A 412 -29.91 -12.97 28.45
C GLU A 412 -29.41 -11.58 28.85
N ILE A 413 -28.84 -11.45 30.05
CA ILE A 413 -28.23 -10.21 30.53
C ILE A 413 -27.07 -9.76 29.64
N PHE A 414 -26.19 -10.67 29.22
CA PHE A 414 -25.05 -10.34 28.38
C PHE A 414 -25.47 -9.88 26.97
N ILE A 415 -26.50 -10.52 26.42
CA ILE A 415 -27.07 -10.16 25.12
C ILE A 415 -27.72 -8.77 25.22
N GLU A 416 -28.64 -8.57 26.17
CA GLU A 416 -29.45 -7.35 26.23
C GLU A 416 -28.73 -6.13 26.82
N LYS A 417 -27.94 -6.34 27.88
CA LYS A 417 -27.34 -5.26 28.68
C LYS A 417 -25.83 -5.17 28.54
N GLY A 418 -25.19 -6.22 28.05
CA GLY A 418 -23.75 -6.28 27.83
C GLY A 418 -22.94 -6.76 29.00
N VAL A 419 -21.70 -6.29 29.08
CA VAL A 419 -20.73 -6.79 30.06
C VAL A 419 -21.01 -6.17 31.43
N GLU A 420 -21.26 -7.01 32.43
CA GLU A 420 -21.36 -6.59 33.83
C GLU A 420 -19.99 -6.10 34.35
N GLU A 421 -19.98 -5.06 35.18
CA GLU A 421 -18.75 -4.41 35.65
C GLU A 421 -17.79 -5.38 36.35
N ASP A 422 -18.31 -6.23 37.24
CA ASP A 422 -17.51 -7.24 37.96
C ASP A 422 -17.00 -8.38 37.05
N PHE A 423 -17.64 -8.60 35.89
CA PHE A 423 -17.24 -9.63 34.93
C PHE A 423 -16.23 -9.10 33.90
N ALA A 424 -16.19 -7.78 33.66
CA ALA A 424 -15.33 -7.17 32.65
C ALA A 424 -13.84 -7.55 32.78
N PRO A 425 -13.21 -7.56 33.98
CA PRO A 425 -11.79 -7.94 34.09
C PRO A 425 -11.51 -9.38 33.67
N ILE A 426 -12.44 -10.31 33.97
CA ILE A 426 -12.32 -11.72 33.60
C ILE A 426 -12.46 -11.87 32.09
N LEU A 427 -13.48 -11.23 31.50
CA LEU A 427 -13.73 -11.25 30.07
C LEU A 427 -12.55 -10.68 29.27
N ILE A 428 -12.01 -9.52 29.68
CA ILE A 428 -10.87 -8.88 29.01
C ILE A 428 -9.67 -9.81 29.06
N LYS A 429 -9.34 -10.35 30.24
CA LYS A 429 -8.18 -11.23 30.40
C LYS A 429 -8.30 -12.50 29.56
N ARG A 430 -9.51 -13.08 29.50
CA ARG A 430 -9.80 -14.24 28.66
C ARG A 430 -9.64 -13.92 27.18
N ALA A 431 -10.22 -12.80 26.71
CA ALA A 431 -10.13 -12.37 25.32
C ALA A 431 -8.69 -12.11 24.87
N GLU A 432 -7.89 -11.41 25.69
CA GLU A 432 -6.46 -11.19 25.44
C GLU A 432 -5.70 -12.51 25.30
N THR A 433 -5.94 -13.43 26.23
CA THR A 433 -5.30 -14.75 26.23
C THR A 433 -5.65 -15.55 24.97
N ILE A 434 -6.92 -15.52 24.53
CA ILE A 434 -7.38 -16.17 23.30
C ILE A 434 -6.73 -15.53 22.07
N ILE A 435 -6.66 -14.19 22.01
CA ILE A 435 -6.01 -13.48 20.88
C ILE A 435 -4.53 -13.86 20.79
N ASP A 436 -3.82 -13.93 21.92
CA ASP A 436 -2.42 -14.36 21.94
C ASP A 436 -2.23 -15.80 21.45
N GLN A 437 -3.07 -16.74 21.95
CA GLN A 437 -3.05 -18.14 21.52
C GLN A 437 -3.31 -18.29 20.02
N VAL A 438 -4.34 -17.62 19.51
CA VAL A 438 -4.67 -17.62 18.08
C VAL A 438 -3.57 -16.94 17.24
N GLY A 439 -2.81 -16.02 17.83
CA GLY A 439 -1.60 -15.45 17.22
C GLY A 439 -0.46 -16.43 17.04
N ASP A 440 -0.27 -17.34 18.00
CA ASP A 440 0.69 -18.43 17.83
C ASP A 440 0.21 -19.46 16.80
N GLU A 441 -1.11 -19.72 16.74
CA GLU A 441 -1.70 -20.52 15.66
C GLU A 441 -1.48 -19.89 14.28
N TYR A 442 -1.68 -18.57 14.15
CA TYR A 442 -1.41 -17.83 12.92
C TYR A 442 0.02 -18.06 12.44
N LYS A 443 1.01 -17.84 13.30
CA LYS A 443 2.43 -18.03 12.99
C LYS A 443 2.72 -19.46 12.54
N ALA A 444 2.20 -20.45 13.28
CA ALA A 444 2.42 -21.86 12.99
C ALA A 444 1.85 -22.27 11.62
N VAL A 445 0.60 -21.89 11.35
CA VAL A 445 -0.09 -22.20 10.08
C VAL A 445 0.56 -21.49 8.90
N PHE A 446 0.87 -20.19 9.04
CA PHE A 446 1.58 -19.40 8.03
C PHE A 446 2.92 -20.04 7.68
N MET A 447 3.76 -20.30 8.69
CA MET A 447 5.10 -20.84 8.48
C MET A 447 5.07 -22.26 7.90
N SER A 448 4.10 -23.08 8.30
CA SER A 448 3.94 -24.41 7.72
C SER A 448 3.60 -24.36 6.23
N GLU A 449 2.67 -23.49 5.83
CA GLU A 449 2.28 -23.38 4.43
C GLU A 449 3.39 -22.77 3.57
N TYR A 450 4.06 -21.73 4.09
CA TYR A 450 5.23 -21.15 3.45
C TYR A 450 6.31 -22.22 3.23
N ARG A 451 6.69 -22.97 4.28
CA ARG A 451 7.68 -24.05 4.15
C ARG A 451 7.24 -25.11 3.16
N ARG A 452 5.99 -25.58 3.23
CA ARG A 452 5.45 -26.57 2.30
C ARG A 452 5.60 -26.16 0.85
N LEU A 453 5.28 -24.90 0.53
CA LEU A 453 5.40 -24.37 -0.83
C LEU A 453 6.86 -24.21 -1.23
N MET A 454 7.70 -23.60 -0.39
CA MET A 454 9.14 -23.42 -0.70
C MET A 454 9.85 -24.76 -0.91
N THR A 455 9.56 -25.78 -0.10
CA THR A 455 10.02 -27.16 -0.29
C THR A 455 9.65 -27.69 -1.68
N ALA A 456 8.39 -27.55 -2.08
CA ALA A 456 7.93 -28.01 -3.39
C ALA A 456 8.58 -27.21 -4.53
N ARG A 457 8.71 -25.89 -4.39
CA ARG A 457 9.34 -24.99 -5.37
C ARG A 457 10.81 -25.29 -5.59
N LEU A 458 11.50 -25.85 -4.58
CA LEU A 458 12.88 -26.33 -4.65
C LEU A 458 13.01 -27.79 -5.11
N GLY A 459 11.91 -28.48 -5.40
CA GLY A 459 11.92 -29.86 -5.88
C GLY A 459 12.15 -30.90 -4.80
N LEU A 460 11.85 -30.59 -3.54
CA LEU A 460 11.94 -31.52 -2.41
C LEU A 460 10.56 -32.18 -2.15
N LYS A 461 10.56 -33.46 -1.82
CA LYS A 461 9.45 -34.29 -1.33
C LYS A 461 9.27 -34.18 0.18
N THR A 462 10.36 -34.07 0.94
CA THR A 462 10.31 -34.03 2.41
C THR A 462 10.85 -32.71 2.97
N GLN A 463 10.55 -32.43 4.24
CA GLN A 463 11.02 -31.25 4.95
C GLN A 463 11.98 -31.63 6.06
N LYS A 464 13.06 -30.87 6.22
CA LYS A 464 13.94 -30.89 7.39
C LYS A 464 14.05 -29.50 8.00
N GLU A 465 14.25 -29.43 9.31
CA GLU A 465 14.45 -28.14 10.00
C GLU A 465 15.65 -27.38 9.42
N SER A 466 16.72 -28.09 9.04
CA SER A 466 17.89 -27.48 8.40
C SER A 466 17.66 -26.91 7.00
N ASP A 467 16.58 -27.29 6.31
CA ASP A 467 16.29 -26.81 4.95
C ASP A 467 16.02 -25.29 4.96
N PHE A 468 15.42 -24.77 6.04
CA PHE A 468 15.10 -23.36 6.17
C PHE A 468 16.37 -22.50 6.16
N ASP A 469 17.31 -22.78 7.07
CA ASP A 469 18.54 -21.99 7.19
C ASP A 469 19.46 -22.20 5.98
N LYS A 470 19.69 -23.46 5.58
CA LYS A 470 20.73 -23.79 4.57
C LYS A 470 20.29 -23.58 3.13
N LEU A 471 19.01 -23.73 2.84
CA LEU A 471 18.51 -23.65 1.46
C LEU A 471 17.65 -22.42 1.25
N PHE A 472 16.71 -22.13 2.16
CA PHE A 472 15.71 -21.09 1.89
C PHE A 472 16.32 -19.72 2.15
N SER A 473 16.83 -19.47 3.36
CA SER A 473 17.45 -18.21 3.73
C SER A 473 18.66 -17.89 2.83
N GLU A 474 19.60 -18.83 2.67
CA GLU A 474 20.76 -18.63 1.79
C GLU A 474 20.39 -18.36 0.32
N LEU A 475 19.29 -18.97 -0.17
CA LEU A 475 18.79 -18.66 -1.52
C LEU A 475 18.30 -17.22 -1.60
N LEU A 476 17.44 -16.81 -0.67
CA LEU A 476 16.85 -15.47 -0.66
C LEU A 476 17.94 -14.40 -0.49
N ASP A 477 18.91 -14.63 0.39
CA ASP A 477 20.07 -13.74 0.57
C ASP A 477 20.92 -13.66 -0.70
N THR A 478 21.04 -14.77 -1.44
CA THR A 478 21.74 -14.79 -2.74
C THR A 478 20.96 -14.05 -3.81
N MET A 479 19.64 -14.22 -3.88
CA MET A 479 18.77 -13.50 -4.82
C MET A 479 18.79 -12.00 -4.54
N GLU A 480 18.71 -11.58 -3.28
CA GLU A 480 18.76 -10.17 -2.87
C GLU A 480 20.11 -9.55 -3.24
N ALA A 481 21.22 -10.19 -2.86
CA ALA A 481 22.56 -9.66 -3.13
C ALA A 481 22.88 -9.53 -4.63
N LEU A 482 22.34 -10.43 -5.45
CA LEU A 482 22.60 -10.48 -6.90
C LEU A 482 21.48 -9.84 -7.74
N GLU A 483 20.40 -9.37 -7.09
CA GLU A 483 19.17 -8.86 -7.73
C GLU A 483 18.58 -9.85 -8.75
N LEU A 484 18.47 -11.13 -8.39
CA LEU A 484 17.94 -12.16 -9.29
C LEU A 484 16.41 -12.15 -9.35
N ASP A 485 15.87 -12.54 -10.50
CA ASP A 485 14.42 -12.68 -10.67
C ASP A 485 13.87 -13.82 -9.80
N PHE A 486 12.91 -13.47 -8.94
CA PHE A 486 12.38 -14.35 -7.92
C PHE A 486 11.71 -15.59 -8.51
N ASN A 487 10.77 -15.42 -9.45
CA ASN A 487 10.00 -16.54 -9.99
C ASN A 487 10.77 -17.33 -11.07
N HIS A 488 11.54 -16.64 -11.92
CA HIS A 488 12.37 -17.30 -12.93
C HIS A 488 13.44 -18.18 -12.31
N PHE A 489 14.01 -17.81 -11.17
CA PHE A 489 14.99 -18.67 -10.52
C PHE A 489 14.41 -20.07 -10.26
N PHE A 490 13.25 -20.16 -9.62
CA PHE A 490 12.59 -21.45 -9.36
C PHE A 490 12.19 -22.16 -10.66
N ARG A 491 11.69 -21.42 -11.66
CA ARG A 491 11.34 -22.01 -12.96
C ARG A 491 12.56 -22.61 -13.65
N ARG A 492 13.68 -21.89 -13.71
CA ARG A 492 14.93 -22.34 -14.34
C ARG A 492 15.59 -23.48 -13.58
N LEU A 493 15.55 -23.44 -12.23
CA LEU A 493 16.04 -24.52 -11.36
C LEU A 493 15.35 -25.85 -11.65
N SER A 494 14.08 -25.82 -12.08
CA SER A 494 13.28 -27.01 -12.40
C SER A 494 13.95 -27.94 -13.42
N SER A 495 14.80 -27.39 -14.29
CA SER A 495 15.48 -28.12 -15.38
C SER A 495 16.99 -28.33 -15.13
N VAL A 496 17.48 -28.08 -13.91
CA VAL A 496 18.87 -28.37 -13.53
C VAL A 496 18.99 -29.83 -13.14
N LYS A 497 19.90 -30.57 -13.77
CA LYS A 497 20.17 -31.98 -13.46
C LYS A 497 21.23 -32.14 -12.40
N VAL A 498 21.14 -33.17 -11.56
CA VAL A 498 22.12 -33.43 -10.48
C VAL A 498 23.53 -33.70 -11.04
N SER A 499 23.62 -34.24 -12.26
CA SER A 499 24.87 -34.47 -12.98
C SER A 499 25.56 -33.17 -13.41
N ASP A 500 24.80 -32.14 -13.79
CA ASP A 500 25.36 -30.89 -14.33
C ASP A 500 26.14 -30.10 -13.26
N ILE A 501 25.79 -30.33 -11.99
CA ILE A 501 26.28 -29.61 -10.82
C ILE A 501 27.14 -30.49 -9.90
N GLU A 502 27.63 -31.63 -10.39
CA GLU A 502 28.50 -32.53 -9.63
C GLU A 502 29.87 -31.90 -9.33
N THR A 503 30.49 -31.26 -10.33
CA THR A 503 31.79 -30.60 -10.17
C THR A 503 31.60 -29.11 -9.86
N LYS A 504 32.62 -28.49 -9.26
CA LYS A 504 32.63 -27.04 -9.01
C LYS A 504 32.46 -26.24 -10.32
N GLU A 505 33.19 -26.61 -11.36
CA GLU A 505 33.11 -25.97 -12.68
C GLU A 505 31.71 -26.13 -13.29
N GLY A 506 31.10 -27.30 -13.16
CA GLY A 506 29.71 -27.54 -13.56
C GLY A 506 28.73 -26.61 -12.84
N ARG A 507 28.87 -26.47 -11.51
CA ARG A 507 28.06 -25.54 -10.69
C ARG A 507 28.19 -24.09 -11.11
N GLU A 508 29.41 -23.61 -11.30
CA GLU A 508 29.68 -22.24 -11.73
C GLU A 508 29.15 -21.98 -13.16
N LYS A 509 29.22 -22.97 -14.06
CA LYS A 509 28.61 -22.87 -15.39
C LYS A 509 27.08 -22.87 -15.34
N THR A 510 26.47 -23.74 -14.54
CA THR A 510 25.01 -23.79 -14.37
C THR A 510 24.48 -22.50 -13.75
N ALA A 511 25.26 -21.83 -12.89
CA ALA A 511 24.86 -20.58 -12.25
C ALA A 511 24.47 -19.47 -13.25
N GLU A 512 25.09 -19.42 -14.43
CA GLU A 512 24.79 -18.42 -15.46
C GLU A 512 23.34 -18.44 -15.93
N ARG A 513 22.66 -19.59 -15.81
CA ARG A 513 21.24 -19.73 -16.18
C ARG A 513 20.34 -18.84 -15.35
N PHE A 514 20.75 -18.44 -14.15
CA PHE A 514 19.95 -17.60 -13.25
C PHE A 514 20.17 -16.10 -13.46
N PHE A 515 21.14 -15.70 -14.28
CA PHE A 515 21.39 -14.29 -14.56
C PHE A 515 20.33 -13.71 -15.49
N HIS A 516 20.19 -12.38 -15.45
CA HIS A 516 19.50 -11.65 -16.51
C HIS A 516 20.32 -11.71 -17.80
N HIS A 517 19.71 -11.39 -18.95
CA HIS A 517 20.42 -11.30 -20.24
C HIS A 517 21.67 -10.40 -20.18
N GLY A 518 21.68 -9.37 -19.33
CA GLY A 518 22.81 -8.46 -19.12
C GLY A 518 23.84 -8.89 -18.07
N GLY A 519 23.65 -10.03 -17.40
CA GLY A 519 24.41 -10.44 -16.21
C GLY A 519 23.71 -10.10 -14.89
N VAL A 520 24.44 -10.19 -13.77
CA VAL A 520 23.94 -9.76 -12.45
C VAL A 520 24.05 -8.24 -12.28
N THR A 521 23.15 -7.66 -11.49
CA THR A 521 23.09 -6.20 -11.27
C THR A 521 23.36 -5.77 -9.84
N GLY A 522 23.57 -6.73 -8.92
CA GLY A 522 23.87 -6.49 -7.51
C GLY A 522 25.05 -5.54 -7.28
N LEU A 523 24.88 -4.64 -6.31
CA LEU A 523 25.90 -3.67 -5.90
C LEU A 523 27.18 -4.37 -5.42
N ASN A 524 28.31 -4.09 -6.08
CA ASN A 524 29.63 -4.69 -5.86
C ASN A 524 29.76 -6.18 -6.22
N GLU A 525 28.80 -6.74 -6.96
CA GLU A 525 28.86 -8.11 -7.45
C GLU A 525 29.26 -8.13 -8.93
N THR A 526 29.96 -9.19 -9.32
CA THR A 526 30.37 -9.45 -10.71
C THR A 526 29.81 -10.78 -11.15
N ASN A 527 29.74 -11.05 -12.46
CA ASN A 527 29.33 -12.37 -12.94
C ASN A 527 30.22 -13.49 -12.35
N ASP A 528 31.51 -13.23 -12.11
CA ASP A 528 32.42 -14.22 -11.52
C ASP A 528 32.10 -14.50 -10.05
N SER A 529 31.89 -13.45 -9.23
CA SER A 529 31.50 -13.63 -7.81
C SER A 529 30.12 -14.27 -7.68
N ALA A 530 29.19 -13.92 -8.57
CA ALA A 530 27.86 -14.51 -8.65
C ALA A 530 27.90 -16.01 -8.97
N ARG A 531 28.73 -16.45 -9.94
CA ARG A 531 28.91 -17.88 -10.25
C ARG A 531 29.40 -18.67 -9.04
N VAL A 532 30.37 -18.12 -8.30
CA VAL A 532 30.90 -18.76 -7.08
C VAL A 532 29.80 -18.87 -6.02
N ARG A 533 29.04 -17.80 -5.79
CA ARG A 533 27.99 -17.74 -4.77
C ARG A 533 26.85 -18.71 -5.05
N ILE A 534 26.27 -18.64 -6.26
CA ILE A 534 25.21 -19.57 -6.68
C ILE A 534 25.74 -21.00 -6.75
N GLY A 535 26.98 -21.20 -7.21
CA GLY A 535 27.60 -22.51 -7.26
C GLY A 535 27.78 -23.14 -5.88
N ALA A 536 28.07 -22.36 -4.84
CA ALA A 536 28.12 -22.85 -3.46
C ALA A 536 26.72 -23.27 -2.96
N TRP A 537 25.69 -22.47 -3.27
CA TRP A 537 24.31 -22.83 -2.92
C TRP A 537 23.82 -24.09 -3.66
N LEU A 538 24.12 -24.22 -4.95
CA LEU A 538 23.78 -25.40 -5.77
C LEU A 538 24.41 -26.68 -5.21
N ASP A 539 25.58 -26.61 -4.57
CA ASP A 539 26.22 -27.76 -3.92
C ASP A 539 25.37 -28.28 -2.74
N GLN A 540 24.87 -27.35 -1.92
CA GLN A 540 24.00 -27.67 -0.78
C GLN A 540 22.65 -28.22 -1.26
N TRP A 541 22.05 -27.56 -2.26
CA TRP A 541 20.80 -28.02 -2.88
C TRP A 541 20.95 -29.42 -3.49
N ARG A 542 22.03 -29.67 -4.23
CA ARG A 542 22.34 -30.98 -4.82
C ARG A 542 22.42 -32.08 -3.77
N ALA A 543 23.17 -31.84 -2.69
CA ALA A 543 23.31 -32.81 -1.61
C ALA A 543 21.93 -33.17 -1.01
N ARG A 544 21.07 -32.16 -0.82
CA ARG A 544 19.71 -32.36 -0.33
C ARG A 544 18.84 -33.13 -1.34
N ILE A 545 18.94 -32.85 -2.64
CA ILE A 545 18.21 -33.58 -3.69
C ILE A 545 18.62 -35.05 -3.75
N ILE A 546 19.92 -35.36 -3.71
CA ILE A 546 20.42 -36.74 -3.72
C ILE A 546 19.84 -37.54 -2.56
N GLU A 547 19.84 -36.93 -1.38
CA GLU A 547 19.24 -37.54 -0.19
C GLU A 547 17.73 -37.75 -0.34
N ASP A 548 17.00 -36.73 -0.77
CA ASP A 548 15.53 -36.75 -0.80
C ASP A 548 14.94 -37.64 -1.91
N TRP A 549 15.68 -37.74 -3.01
CA TRP A 549 15.30 -38.51 -4.18
C TRP A 549 15.95 -39.89 -4.23
N GLU A 550 16.75 -40.25 -3.22
CA GLU A 550 17.46 -41.53 -3.10
C GLU A 550 18.32 -41.83 -4.35
N VAL A 551 19.06 -40.82 -4.82
CA VAL A 551 19.88 -40.94 -6.04
C VAL A 551 21.16 -41.70 -5.73
N GLU A 552 21.29 -42.94 -6.21
CA GLU A 552 22.44 -43.81 -5.93
C GLU A 552 23.74 -43.33 -6.59
N SER A 553 23.66 -42.83 -7.82
CA SER A 553 24.80 -42.28 -8.56
C SER A 553 24.36 -41.24 -9.62
N PRO A 554 25.05 -40.08 -9.75
CA PRO A 554 24.63 -38.97 -10.63
C PRO A 554 24.53 -39.30 -12.13
N SER A 555 25.24 -40.33 -12.59
CA SER A 555 25.27 -40.76 -13.99
C SER A 555 24.49 -42.06 -14.24
N SER A 556 23.69 -42.51 -13.28
CA SER A 556 22.90 -43.73 -13.40
C SER A 556 21.53 -43.48 -14.06
N GLU A 557 20.92 -44.53 -14.61
CA GLU A 557 19.55 -44.48 -15.14
C GLU A 557 18.55 -44.04 -14.07
N SER A 558 18.78 -44.43 -12.81
CA SER A 558 17.97 -43.99 -11.66
C SER A 558 18.01 -42.47 -11.44
N SER A 559 19.16 -41.82 -11.69
CA SER A 559 19.30 -40.36 -11.60
C SER A 559 18.53 -39.65 -12.70
N ALA A 560 18.53 -40.18 -13.93
CA ALA A 560 17.79 -39.58 -15.04
C ALA A 560 16.27 -39.66 -14.81
N THR A 561 15.77 -40.76 -14.25
CA THR A 561 14.36 -40.89 -13.84
C THR A 561 14.02 -39.91 -12.72
N ALA A 562 14.85 -39.82 -11.67
CA ALA A 562 14.64 -38.89 -10.56
C ALA A 562 14.65 -37.42 -11.03
N ASP A 563 15.55 -37.05 -11.95
CA ASP A 563 15.59 -35.71 -12.55
C ASP A 563 14.29 -35.41 -13.33
N ALA A 564 13.81 -36.34 -14.15
CA ALA A 564 12.58 -36.15 -14.93
C ALA A 564 11.32 -36.02 -14.05
N GLU A 565 11.22 -36.84 -12.99
CA GLU A 565 10.14 -36.74 -12.02
C GLU A 565 10.20 -35.44 -11.22
N ARG A 566 11.39 -35.02 -10.79
CA ARG A 566 11.61 -33.75 -10.09
C ARG A 566 11.27 -32.56 -10.98
N GLU A 567 11.74 -32.55 -12.22
CA GLU A 567 11.44 -31.47 -13.18
C GLU A 567 9.94 -31.32 -13.36
N LYS A 568 9.22 -32.43 -13.56
CA LYS A 568 7.75 -32.42 -13.66
C LYS A 568 7.10 -31.89 -12.38
N ALA A 569 7.55 -32.32 -11.21
CA ALA A 569 7.04 -31.84 -9.93
C ALA A 569 7.26 -30.33 -9.75
N MET A 570 8.46 -29.84 -10.04
CA MET A 570 8.81 -28.42 -9.91
C MET A 570 8.06 -27.55 -10.92
N LYS A 571 8.00 -27.95 -12.20
CA LYS A 571 7.24 -27.22 -13.23
C LYS A 571 5.75 -27.10 -12.89
N SER A 572 5.18 -28.05 -12.15
CA SER A 572 3.78 -28.00 -11.71
C SER A 572 3.49 -26.99 -10.58
N VAL A 573 4.53 -26.42 -9.95
CA VAL A 573 4.38 -25.42 -8.87
C VAL A 573 5.15 -24.13 -9.11
N ASN A 574 6.08 -24.12 -10.08
CA ASN A 574 6.85 -22.94 -10.49
C ASN A 574 6.31 -22.42 -11.82
N PRO A 575 5.58 -21.29 -11.82
CA PRO A 575 4.94 -20.77 -13.02
C PRO A 575 5.98 -20.33 -14.04
N ASN A 576 5.66 -20.52 -15.32
CA ASN A 576 6.42 -19.98 -16.44
C ASN A 576 5.96 -18.55 -16.76
N PHE A 577 4.64 -18.33 -16.76
CA PHE A 577 4.05 -17.00 -16.96
C PHE A 577 3.76 -16.32 -15.62
N VAL A 578 4.10 -15.03 -15.52
CA VAL A 578 3.76 -14.16 -14.38
C VAL A 578 3.26 -12.81 -14.94
N PRO A 579 2.09 -12.29 -14.52
CA PRO A 579 1.55 -11.03 -15.02
C PRO A 579 2.27 -9.83 -14.38
N ARG A 580 3.50 -9.59 -14.81
CA ARG A 580 4.39 -8.53 -14.32
C ARG A 580 3.87 -7.14 -14.70
N GLY A 581 4.35 -6.10 -14.00
CA GLY A 581 3.88 -4.72 -14.19
C GLY A 581 3.97 -4.24 -15.65
N TRP A 582 5.16 -4.34 -16.25
CA TRP A 582 5.39 -3.92 -17.64
C TRP A 582 4.55 -4.69 -18.65
N LEU A 583 4.27 -5.98 -18.37
CA LEU A 583 3.49 -6.85 -19.22
C LEU A 583 2.01 -6.43 -19.17
N LEU A 584 1.50 -6.15 -17.98
CA LEU A 584 0.15 -5.60 -17.81
C LEU A 584 -0.01 -4.28 -18.56
N ASP A 585 1.02 -3.42 -18.56
CA ASP A 585 1.00 -2.16 -19.31
C ASP A 585 0.98 -2.40 -20.83
N ASP A 586 1.79 -3.34 -21.34
CA ASP A 586 1.75 -3.75 -22.77
C ASP A 586 0.38 -4.34 -23.16
N ILE A 587 -0.25 -5.15 -22.30
CA ILE A 587 -1.62 -5.64 -22.52
C ILE A 587 -2.61 -4.48 -22.57
N ILE A 588 -2.53 -3.54 -21.63
CA ILE A 588 -3.44 -2.40 -21.56
C ILE A 588 -3.37 -1.58 -22.84
N ASP A 589 -2.16 -1.26 -23.30
CA ASP A 589 -1.93 -0.47 -24.51
C ASP A 589 -2.51 -1.17 -25.75
N ARG A 590 -2.23 -2.48 -25.90
CA ARG A 590 -2.77 -3.29 -27.00
C ARG A 590 -4.29 -3.43 -26.95
N VAL A 591 -4.89 -3.62 -25.77
CA VAL A 591 -6.36 -3.75 -25.64
C VAL A 591 -7.07 -2.41 -25.87
N GLN A 592 -6.42 -1.28 -25.54
CA GLN A 592 -6.93 0.04 -25.91
C GLN A 592 -6.94 0.24 -27.42
N ASN A 593 -5.97 -0.33 -28.14
CA ASN A 593 -6.01 -0.40 -29.60
C ASN A 593 -7.02 -1.46 -30.10
N LYS A 594 -8.11 -1.00 -30.72
CA LYS A 594 -9.18 -1.89 -31.19
C LYS A 594 -8.71 -3.02 -32.11
N SER A 595 -7.64 -2.83 -32.90
CA SER A 595 -7.11 -3.85 -33.81
C SER A 595 -6.28 -4.95 -33.11
N GLU A 596 -5.87 -4.75 -31.86
CA GLU A 596 -4.96 -5.65 -31.15
C GLU A 596 -5.62 -6.36 -29.95
N ARG A 597 -6.92 -6.13 -29.71
CA ARG A 597 -7.66 -6.68 -28.56
C ARG A 597 -7.67 -8.20 -28.45
N GLU A 598 -7.48 -8.92 -29.56
CA GLU A 598 -7.37 -10.38 -29.57
C GLU A 598 -6.21 -10.89 -28.72
N ILE A 599 -5.22 -10.04 -28.39
CA ILE A 599 -4.15 -10.36 -27.44
C ILE A 599 -4.70 -10.89 -26.11
N LEU A 600 -5.84 -10.37 -25.65
CA LEU A 600 -6.43 -10.72 -24.37
C LEU A 600 -6.84 -12.19 -24.32
N LYS A 601 -7.27 -12.77 -25.45
CA LYS A 601 -7.66 -14.17 -25.51
C LYS A 601 -6.48 -15.11 -25.22
N GLY A 602 -5.34 -14.87 -25.85
CA GLY A 602 -4.15 -15.69 -25.63
C GLY A 602 -3.49 -15.44 -24.28
N VAL A 603 -3.46 -14.19 -23.82
CA VAL A 603 -3.03 -13.86 -22.45
C VAL A 603 -3.86 -14.62 -21.43
N MET A 604 -5.18 -14.70 -21.62
CA MET A 604 -6.03 -15.45 -20.68
C MET A 604 -5.74 -16.95 -20.68
N GLU A 605 -5.29 -17.54 -21.80
CA GLU A 605 -4.80 -18.92 -21.81
C GLU A 605 -3.51 -19.07 -20.97
N MET A 606 -2.61 -18.07 -21.01
CA MET A 606 -1.42 -18.01 -20.16
C MET A 606 -1.75 -17.83 -18.67
N VAL A 607 -2.73 -16.96 -18.38
CA VAL A 607 -3.22 -16.66 -17.03
C VAL A 607 -3.87 -17.88 -16.39
N GLU A 608 -4.73 -18.61 -17.12
CA GLU A 608 -5.45 -19.77 -16.60
C GLU A 608 -4.57 -21.03 -16.51
N ARG A 609 -3.47 -21.09 -17.27
CA ARG A 609 -2.53 -22.23 -17.31
C ARG A 609 -1.06 -21.79 -17.17
N PRO A 610 -0.67 -21.12 -16.08
CA PRO A 610 0.59 -20.39 -16.00
C PRO A 610 1.84 -21.28 -15.87
N PHE A 611 1.66 -22.59 -15.69
CA PHE A 611 2.74 -23.57 -15.49
C PHE A 611 3.23 -24.22 -16.78
N GLU A 612 2.48 -24.07 -17.88
CA GLU A 612 2.80 -24.65 -19.18
C GLU A 612 4.08 -24.04 -19.77
N ASP A 613 4.77 -24.82 -20.60
CA ASP A 613 5.94 -24.35 -21.34
C ASP A 613 5.54 -23.55 -22.62
N SER A 614 4.32 -23.76 -23.14
CA SER A 614 3.74 -23.05 -24.30
C SER A 614 2.20 -23.17 -24.30
N TRP A 615 1.50 -22.25 -24.97
CA TRP A 615 0.02 -22.18 -24.99
C TRP A 615 -0.58 -22.36 -26.40
N GLY A 616 0.25 -22.47 -27.43
CA GLY A 616 -0.15 -22.86 -28.78
C GLY A 616 -0.80 -21.72 -29.58
N TRP A 617 -0.36 -20.48 -29.37
CA TRP A 617 -0.82 -19.31 -30.13
C TRP A 617 0.37 -18.51 -30.71
N ASP A 618 0.66 -17.31 -30.22
CA ASP A 618 1.74 -16.47 -30.74
C ASP A 618 3.06 -16.74 -29.99
N GLU A 619 3.95 -17.52 -30.59
CA GLU A 619 5.24 -17.90 -30.00
C GLU A 619 6.11 -16.69 -29.63
N GLY A 620 6.08 -15.61 -30.42
CA GLY A 620 6.88 -14.41 -30.15
C GLY A 620 6.37 -13.64 -28.94
N VAL A 621 5.05 -13.58 -28.75
CA VAL A 621 4.43 -13.02 -27.53
C VAL A 621 4.71 -13.92 -26.34
N GLU A 622 4.56 -15.24 -26.47
CA GLU A 622 4.84 -16.21 -25.40
C GLU A 622 6.28 -16.07 -24.90
N GLU A 623 7.26 -16.03 -25.81
CA GLU A 623 8.69 -15.86 -25.50
C GLU A 623 8.94 -14.51 -24.81
N LYS A 624 8.37 -13.41 -25.34
CA LYS A 624 8.51 -12.08 -24.73
C LYS A 624 7.95 -12.05 -23.31
N TYR A 625 6.77 -12.61 -23.10
CA TYR A 625 6.03 -12.53 -21.84
C TYR A 625 6.55 -13.48 -20.75
N CYS A 626 7.26 -14.55 -21.13
CA CYS A 626 7.96 -15.44 -20.20
C CYS A 626 9.46 -15.10 -20.06
N GLY A 627 9.94 -14.13 -20.83
CA GLY A 627 11.32 -13.65 -20.81
C GLY A 627 11.62 -12.68 -19.67
N ASP A 628 12.88 -12.25 -19.58
CA ASP A 628 13.33 -11.28 -18.58
C ASP A 628 12.57 -9.95 -18.68
N VAL A 629 12.46 -9.26 -17.54
CA VAL A 629 11.96 -7.89 -17.52
C VAL A 629 12.81 -7.03 -18.46
N PRO A 630 12.22 -6.36 -19.46
CA PRO A 630 12.98 -5.57 -20.42
C PRO A 630 13.80 -4.49 -19.71
N SER A 631 15.09 -4.41 -20.01
CA SER A 631 15.91 -3.27 -19.58
C SER A 631 15.34 -1.99 -20.20
N ALA A 632 15.36 -0.86 -19.48
CA ALA A 632 14.88 0.44 -19.97
C ALA A 632 15.54 0.93 -21.29
N LYS A 633 16.49 0.18 -21.86
CA LYS A 633 17.23 0.48 -23.09
C LYS A 633 16.76 -0.29 -24.34
N SER A 634 15.80 -1.22 -24.28
CA SER A 634 15.55 -2.17 -25.39
C SER A 634 14.12 -2.22 -25.97
N SER A 635 13.25 -1.24 -25.73
CA SER A 635 12.00 -1.10 -26.49
C SER A 635 12.04 0.15 -27.37
N PRO A 636 12.08 0.01 -28.71
CA PRO A 636 11.68 1.09 -29.60
C PRO A 636 10.14 1.17 -29.57
N GLU A 637 9.61 2.37 -29.38
CA GLU A 637 8.17 2.70 -29.47
C GLU A 637 7.27 2.40 -28.25
N SER A 638 7.78 2.64 -27.05
CA SER A 638 7.01 3.33 -26.00
C SER A 638 8.00 3.81 -24.94
N MET A 639 8.20 5.13 -24.84
CA MET A 639 9.02 5.66 -23.75
C MET A 639 8.15 5.72 -22.48
N PRO A 640 8.44 4.94 -21.43
CA PRO A 640 7.89 5.22 -20.12
C PRO A 640 8.41 6.58 -19.63
N ILE A 641 7.50 7.39 -19.12
CA ILE A 641 7.78 8.66 -18.45
C ILE A 641 8.33 8.34 -17.05
N SER A 642 9.57 7.85 -16.96
CA SER A 642 10.27 7.71 -15.67
C SER A 642 11.77 7.57 -15.86
N ASN A 643 12.48 8.70 -15.94
CA ASN A 643 13.81 8.84 -15.33
C ASN A 643 14.24 10.32 -15.35
N GLN A 644 13.50 11.14 -14.60
CA GLN A 644 14.12 12.32 -14.02
C GLN A 644 14.46 11.96 -12.57
N GLU A 645 15.75 11.89 -12.26
CA GLU A 645 16.24 11.55 -10.93
C GLU A 645 15.80 12.63 -9.92
N ILE A 646 15.09 12.22 -8.87
CA ILE A 646 14.66 13.10 -7.78
C ILE A 646 15.64 12.93 -6.61
N HIS A 647 16.32 14.01 -6.26
CA HIS A 647 17.29 14.06 -5.18
C HIS A 647 16.62 14.56 -3.90
N LEU A 648 16.60 13.72 -2.86
CA LEU A 648 16.01 14.06 -1.56
C LEU A 648 17.09 14.58 -0.59
N VAL A 649 16.97 15.85 -0.19
CA VAL A 649 17.98 16.53 0.63
C VAL A 649 17.36 17.22 1.83
N ASN A 650 17.88 16.94 3.01
CA ASN A 650 17.59 17.72 4.20
C ASN A 650 18.50 18.95 4.25
N VAL A 651 17.90 20.13 4.37
CA VAL A 651 18.58 21.44 4.38
C VAL A 651 18.49 22.06 5.78
N PHE A 652 19.55 22.73 6.22
CA PHE A 652 19.72 23.27 7.58
C PHE A 652 19.86 22.19 8.67
N THR A 653 20.53 21.09 8.34
CA THR A 653 20.76 19.99 9.27
C THR A 653 21.62 20.44 10.47
N SER A 654 21.37 19.83 11.62
CA SER A 654 22.24 19.96 12.81
C SER A 654 23.13 18.72 12.97
N SER A 655 24.10 18.76 13.89
CA SER A 655 24.93 17.60 14.22
C SER A 655 24.13 16.41 14.77
N SER A 656 22.92 16.64 15.29
CA SER A 656 21.99 15.61 15.76
C SER A 656 20.98 15.14 14.70
N GLY A 657 21.10 15.59 13.44
CA GLY A 657 20.11 15.37 12.38
C GLY A 657 19.14 16.56 12.22
N GLY A 658 17.94 16.33 11.68
CA GLY A 658 16.91 17.35 11.45
C GLY A 658 17.02 18.04 10.07
N GLY A 659 16.55 19.28 9.97
CA GLY A 659 16.46 20.03 8.72
C GLY A 659 15.11 19.92 8.01
N ASN A 660 14.98 20.66 6.92
CA ASN A 660 13.83 20.62 6.02
C ASN A 660 14.15 19.83 4.76
N LEU A 661 13.32 18.82 4.50
CA LEU A 661 13.42 17.99 3.30
C LEU A 661 12.99 18.78 2.06
N ALA A 662 13.86 18.79 1.05
CA ALA A 662 13.62 19.35 -0.27
C ALA A 662 13.86 18.29 -1.36
N PRO A 663 12.81 17.90 -2.11
CA PRO A 663 12.97 17.16 -3.36
C PRO A 663 13.51 18.07 -4.47
N ILE A 664 14.56 17.62 -5.15
CA ILE A 664 15.29 18.41 -6.15
C ILE A 664 15.41 17.61 -7.44
N VAL A 665 14.97 18.20 -8.56
CA VAL A 665 15.16 17.66 -9.90
C VAL A 665 16.14 18.56 -10.66
N LEU A 666 17.31 18.04 -11.03
CA LEU A 666 18.36 18.84 -11.66
C LEU A 666 18.17 19.07 -13.16
N ASN A 667 17.36 18.25 -13.84
CA ASN A 667 17.05 18.41 -15.25
C ASN A 667 15.55 18.26 -15.48
N ALA A 668 14.82 19.34 -15.24
CA ALA A 668 13.37 19.39 -15.41
C ALA A 668 12.94 19.67 -16.87
N THR A 669 13.87 19.70 -17.83
CA THR A 669 13.56 19.97 -19.24
C THR A 669 12.57 18.92 -19.76
N GLY A 670 11.40 19.38 -20.22
CA GLY A 670 10.34 18.50 -20.71
C GLY A 670 9.24 18.18 -19.70
N LEU A 671 9.37 18.57 -18.42
CA LEU A 671 8.26 18.50 -17.47
C LEU A 671 7.24 19.62 -17.71
N SER A 672 5.97 19.23 -17.72
CA SER A 672 4.83 20.11 -17.58
C SER A 672 4.65 20.59 -16.14
N ASP A 673 3.92 21.70 -15.97
CA ASP A 673 3.59 22.24 -14.65
C ASP A 673 2.83 21.23 -13.77
N ASP A 674 1.99 20.38 -14.38
CA ASP A 674 1.23 19.37 -13.65
C ASP A 674 2.12 18.20 -13.20
N GLU A 675 3.14 17.82 -13.98
CA GLU A 675 4.14 16.82 -13.56
C GLU A 675 5.02 17.35 -12.41
N MET A 676 5.42 18.63 -12.46
CA MET A 676 6.16 19.25 -11.35
C MET A 676 5.30 19.40 -10.09
N ARG A 677 3.99 19.69 -10.22
CA ARG A 677 3.03 19.64 -9.11
C ARG A 677 2.88 18.23 -8.56
N GLU A 678 2.87 17.23 -9.42
CA GLU A 678 2.75 15.84 -9.01
C GLU A 678 3.97 15.39 -8.22
N ILE A 679 5.17 15.73 -8.66
CA ILE A 679 6.41 15.47 -7.88
C ILE A 679 6.35 16.20 -6.52
N ALA A 680 5.87 17.44 -6.46
CA ALA A 680 5.65 18.14 -5.19
C ALA A 680 4.56 17.48 -4.31
N ARG A 681 3.51 16.94 -4.93
CA ARG A 681 2.41 16.22 -4.28
C ARG A 681 2.84 14.88 -3.70
N GLN A 682 3.62 14.11 -4.44
CA GLN A 682 4.22 12.83 -4.02
C GLN A 682 5.04 12.99 -2.74
N HIS A 683 5.82 14.07 -2.63
CA HIS A 683 6.65 14.30 -1.45
C HIS A 683 5.95 15.12 -0.35
N GLN A 684 4.80 15.75 -0.63
CA GLN A 684 4.12 16.68 0.29
C GLN A 684 5.06 17.80 0.81
N ARG A 685 5.96 18.28 -0.05
CA ARG A 685 7.00 19.26 0.29
C ARG A 685 7.18 20.28 -0.82
N GLU A 686 7.83 21.40 -0.51
CA GLU A 686 8.34 22.33 -1.51
C GLU A 686 9.45 21.65 -2.34
N SER A 687 9.21 21.43 -3.63
CA SER A 687 10.16 20.82 -4.55
C SER A 687 10.79 21.86 -5.47
N ALA A 688 12.05 21.67 -5.84
CA ALA A 688 12.78 22.53 -6.77
C ALA A 688 13.11 21.80 -8.08
N PHE A 689 12.94 22.51 -9.19
CA PHE A 689 13.13 22.01 -10.55
C PHE A 689 14.10 22.94 -11.27
N ALA A 690 15.25 22.39 -11.66
CA ALA A 690 16.28 23.14 -12.36
C ALA A 690 16.17 22.96 -13.88
N PHE A 691 16.23 24.09 -14.57
CA PHE A 691 16.21 24.22 -16.01
C PHE A 691 17.52 24.88 -16.50
N PRO A 692 17.93 24.63 -17.76
CA PRO A 692 19.00 25.40 -18.38
C PRO A 692 18.70 26.91 -18.34
N ALA A 693 19.74 27.74 -18.21
CA ALA A 693 19.58 29.19 -18.29
C ALA A 693 18.81 29.62 -19.56
N PRO A 694 17.79 30.48 -19.43
CA PRO A 694 17.10 31.06 -20.58
C PRO A 694 18.07 31.81 -21.51
N LYS A 695 17.82 31.77 -22.83
CA LYS A 695 18.69 32.45 -23.81
C LYS A 695 18.71 33.96 -23.56
N GLY A 696 19.91 34.51 -23.36
CA GLY A 696 20.12 35.95 -23.21
C GLY A 696 20.13 36.46 -21.77
N GLU A 697 19.83 35.60 -20.79
CA GLU A 697 19.91 35.94 -19.36
C GLU A 697 21.32 35.68 -18.81
N ALA A 698 21.80 36.57 -17.94
CA ALA A 698 23.11 36.45 -17.29
C ALA A 698 23.03 35.61 -15.98
N VAL A 699 22.45 34.41 -16.07
CA VAL A 699 22.26 33.45 -14.97
C VAL A 699 22.79 32.06 -15.35
N ASP A 700 23.01 31.19 -14.37
CA ASP A 700 23.55 29.85 -14.60
C ASP A 700 22.46 28.80 -14.88
N TYR A 701 21.32 28.91 -14.15
CA TYR A 701 20.15 28.05 -14.30
C TYR A 701 18.86 28.83 -13.98
N GLU A 702 17.73 28.32 -14.45
CA GLU A 702 16.40 28.72 -13.97
C GLU A 702 15.91 27.71 -12.93
N LEU A 703 15.33 28.20 -11.83
CA LEU A 703 14.68 27.35 -10.81
C LEU A 703 13.20 27.69 -10.72
N ARG A 704 12.39 26.63 -10.81
CA ARG A 704 10.95 26.67 -10.53
C ARG A 704 10.66 25.86 -9.27
N PHE A 705 9.64 26.28 -8.53
CA PHE A 705 9.30 25.68 -7.24
C PHE A 705 7.83 25.30 -7.21
N PHE A 706 7.52 24.11 -6.74
CA PHE A 706 6.14 23.66 -6.62
C PHE A 706 5.85 23.14 -5.22
N VAL A 707 4.64 23.43 -4.76
CA VAL A 707 3.95 22.73 -3.67
C VAL A 707 2.77 21.95 -4.28
N PRO A 708 2.12 21.03 -3.54
CA PRO A 708 1.10 20.14 -4.11
C PRO A 708 -0.04 20.84 -4.87
N GLU A 709 -0.35 22.08 -4.50
CA GLU A 709 -1.49 22.83 -5.03
C GLU A 709 -1.11 23.86 -6.11
N HIS A 710 0.12 24.39 -6.11
CA HIS A 710 0.50 25.48 -7.02
C HIS A 710 2.01 25.67 -7.13
N GLU A 711 2.43 26.41 -8.15
CA GLU A 711 3.81 26.89 -8.29
C GLU A 711 4.06 28.06 -7.34
N MET A 712 5.17 28.02 -6.62
CA MET A 712 5.64 29.09 -5.74
C MET A 712 6.60 30.01 -6.48
N GLU A 713 6.61 31.28 -6.09
CA GLU A 713 7.52 32.24 -6.70
C GLU A 713 8.99 32.00 -6.31
N MET A 714 9.23 31.49 -5.08
CA MET A 714 10.55 31.25 -4.54
C MET A 714 10.49 30.30 -3.32
N CYS A 715 11.49 29.42 -3.19
CA CYS A 715 11.73 28.62 -2.00
C CYS A 715 13.22 28.61 -1.60
N GLY A 716 13.56 29.30 -0.51
CA GLY A 716 14.96 29.50 -0.11
C GLY A 716 15.71 28.22 0.27
N HIS A 717 15.09 27.31 1.04
CA HIS A 717 15.76 26.08 1.47
C HIS A 717 15.95 25.11 0.30
N ALA A 718 14.94 24.96 -0.58
CA ALA A 718 15.08 24.15 -1.79
C ALA A 718 16.13 24.74 -2.74
N THR A 719 16.28 26.07 -2.81
CA THR A 719 17.39 26.73 -3.55
C THR A 719 18.77 26.33 -2.98
N VAL A 720 18.93 26.36 -1.65
CA VAL A 720 20.16 25.93 -0.96
C VAL A 720 20.44 24.45 -1.22
N GLY A 721 19.40 23.61 -1.15
CA GLY A 721 19.48 22.19 -1.47
C GLY A 721 19.93 21.95 -2.91
N THR A 722 19.33 22.62 -3.89
CA THR A 722 19.70 22.46 -5.31
C THR A 722 21.16 22.83 -5.56
N ALA A 723 21.63 23.95 -5.00
CA ALA A 723 23.02 24.35 -5.09
C ALA A 723 23.98 23.31 -4.48
N TRP A 724 23.59 22.72 -3.34
CA TRP A 724 24.35 21.65 -2.72
C TRP A 724 24.40 20.38 -3.58
N VAL A 725 23.26 19.90 -4.09
CA VAL A 725 23.19 18.71 -4.97
C VAL A 725 24.04 18.91 -6.22
N MET A 726 23.93 20.06 -6.88
CA MET A 726 24.72 20.38 -8.07
C MET A 726 26.22 20.33 -7.80
N ARG A 727 26.67 20.72 -6.60
CA ARG A 727 28.06 20.60 -6.17
C ARG A 727 28.46 19.15 -5.92
N GLU A 728 27.69 18.42 -5.11
CA GLU A 728 27.98 17.02 -4.74
C GLU A 728 28.07 16.11 -5.98
N LEU A 729 27.25 16.38 -6.99
CA LEU A 729 27.24 15.61 -8.24
C LEU A 729 28.18 16.16 -9.32
N GLY A 730 28.89 17.26 -9.06
CA GLY A 730 29.83 17.87 -10.02
C GLY A 730 29.16 18.45 -11.28
N VAL A 731 27.90 18.89 -11.19
CA VAL A 731 27.08 19.34 -12.34
C VAL A 731 27.20 20.86 -12.60
N SER A 732 27.84 21.61 -11.71
CA SER A 732 28.01 23.07 -11.85
C SER A 732 28.95 23.47 -12.99
N LYS A 733 28.48 24.31 -13.92
CA LYS A 733 29.20 24.71 -15.15
C LYS A 733 30.46 25.59 -14.98
N ARG A 734 30.75 26.12 -13.79
CA ARG A 734 31.95 26.96 -13.54
C ARG A 734 32.93 26.26 -12.62
N SER A 735 34.10 25.95 -13.15
CA SER A 735 35.30 25.72 -12.37
C SER A 735 35.81 27.07 -11.84
N GLY A 736 35.61 27.35 -10.54
CA GLY A 736 36.54 28.22 -9.80
C GLY A 736 36.00 29.39 -8.95
N GLU A 737 34.70 29.67 -8.83
CA GLU A 737 34.24 30.86 -8.05
C GLU A 737 33.17 30.62 -6.97
N GLY A 738 32.76 29.38 -6.67
CA GLY A 738 31.94 29.04 -5.49
C GLY A 738 30.52 29.65 -5.41
N GLU A 739 30.13 30.53 -6.35
CA GLU A 739 28.83 31.20 -6.41
C GLU A 739 28.02 30.76 -7.65
N MET A 740 26.71 30.51 -7.50
CA MET A 740 25.76 30.23 -8.60
C MET A 740 24.59 31.19 -8.59
N LYS A 741 24.17 31.65 -9.79
CA LYS A 741 23.04 32.55 -10.02
C LYS A 741 21.85 31.79 -10.59
N PHE A 742 20.74 31.82 -9.87
CA PHE A 742 19.47 31.21 -10.28
C PHE A 742 18.45 32.28 -10.63
N LEU A 743 17.83 32.15 -11.81
CA LEU A 743 16.62 32.92 -12.12
C LEU A 743 15.42 32.22 -11.48
N THR A 744 14.62 32.98 -10.72
CA THR A 744 13.35 32.53 -10.12
C THR A 744 12.23 33.51 -10.49
N LYS A 745 10.97 33.17 -10.22
CA LYS A 745 9.86 34.12 -10.41
C LYS A 745 9.97 35.37 -9.53
N SER A 746 10.66 35.28 -8.38
CA SER A 746 10.97 36.44 -7.53
C SER A 746 12.21 37.24 -7.97
N GLY A 747 12.83 36.88 -9.11
CA GLY A 747 14.05 37.50 -9.63
C GLY A 747 15.30 36.64 -9.45
N VAL A 748 16.46 37.23 -9.70
CA VAL A 748 17.76 36.55 -9.61
C VAL A 748 18.19 36.40 -8.15
N VAL A 749 18.49 35.17 -7.75
CA VAL A 749 19.07 34.85 -6.44
C VAL A 749 20.47 34.28 -6.61
N ARG A 750 21.34 34.57 -5.65
CA ARG A 750 22.72 34.08 -5.61
C ARG A 750 22.84 33.03 -4.53
N THR A 751 23.61 31.99 -4.80
CA THR A 751 24.02 31.00 -3.80
C THR A 751 25.52 30.96 -3.72
N ARG A 752 26.07 30.78 -2.52
CA ARG A 752 27.51 30.61 -2.30
C ARG A 752 27.77 29.38 -1.46
N VAL A 753 28.84 28.66 -1.78
CA VAL A 753 29.29 27.49 -1.03
C VAL A 753 30.60 27.84 -0.33
N GLU A 754 30.67 27.60 0.99
CA GLU A 754 31.89 27.82 1.76
C GLU A 754 32.67 26.49 1.89
N ASP A 755 33.93 26.49 1.46
CA ASP A 755 34.82 25.33 1.54
C ASP A 755 35.17 25.00 2.99
N GLY A 756 35.14 23.70 3.34
CA GLY A 756 35.56 23.17 4.65
C GLY A 756 34.44 22.75 5.61
N GLU A 757 33.23 23.32 5.52
CA GLU A 757 32.11 23.03 6.45
C GLU A 757 30.81 22.53 5.78
N GLU A 758 30.85 22.25 4.46
CA GLU A 758 29.67 21.80 3.68
C GLU A 758 28.43 22.72 3.83
N ARG A 759 28.65 24.03 4.05
CA ARG A 759 27.57 25.02 4.19
C ARG A 759 27.25 25.67 2.86
N VAL A 760 25.96 25.76 2.55
CA VAL A 760 25.46 26.43 1.36
C VAL A 760 24.52 27.56 1.79
N PHE A 761 24.69 28.73 1.16
CA PHE A 761 23.94 29.94 1.47
C PHE A 761 23.18 30.44 0.25
N VAL A 762 22.04 31.10 0.47
CA VAL A 762 21.27 31.85 -0.52
C VAL A 762 21.12 33.31 -0.08
N SER A 763 21.24 34.24 -1.03
CA SER A 763 21.08 35.68 -0.77
C SER A 763 19.61 36.04 -0.49
N GLN A 764 19.39 37.00 0.40
CA GLN A 764 18.10 37.61 0.72
C GLN A 764 18.19 39.13 0.64
N PRO A 765 17.12 39.82 0.21
CA PRO A 765 17.10 41.27 0.14
C PRO A 765 17.15 41.90 1.54
N LYS A 766 17.48 43.20 1.57
CA LYS A 766 17.46 44.01 2.79
C LYS A 766 16.09 43.96 3.46
N GLY A 767 16.09 43.68 4.77
CA GLY A 767 14.88 43.57 5.55
C GLY A 767 14.34 44.92 6.04
N VAL A 768 13.05 44.93 6.34
CA VAL A 768 12.33 46.04 6.98
C VAL A 768 11.70 45.53 8.27
N VAL A 769 11.76 46.35 9.32
CA VAL A 769 11.22 46.05 10.65
C VAL A 769 10.31 47.18 11.09
N GLU A 770 9.13 46.83 11.58
CA GLU A 770 8.13 47.75 12.11
C GLU A 770 7.58 47.21 13.43
N ASN A 771 7.42 48.07 14.43
CA ASN A 771 6.81 47.67 15.70
C ASN A 771 5.30 47.47 15.53
N VAL A 772 4.75 46.44 16.16
CA VAL A 772 3.30 46.27 16.30
C VAL A 772 2.83 47.23 17.40
N SER A 773 2.27 48.37 17.00
CA SER A 773 1.85 49.45 17.90
C SER A 773 0.44 49.30 18.46
N ASP A 774 -0.37 48.39 17.91
CA ASP A 774 -1.73 48.10 18.39
C ASP A 774 -1.67 47.20 19.63
N ALA A 775 -1.98 47.78 20.79
CA ALA A 775 -1.98 47.08 22.07
C ALA A 775 -2.98 45.90 22.09
N ALA A 776 -4.12 46.00 21.39
CA ALA A 776 -5.09 44.91 21.34
C ALA A 776 -4.56 43.70 20.56
N LEU A 777 -3.78 43.95 19.49
CA LEU A 777 -3.10 42.88 18.77
C LEU A 777 -2.00 42.22 19.61
N VAL A 778 -1.27 43.00 20.42
CA VAL A 778 -0.28 42.45 21.36
C VAL A 778 -0.96 41.55 22.41
N GLU A 779 -2.07 41.99 23.01
CA GLU A 779 -2.84 41.13 23.93
C GLU A 779 -3.34 39.85 23.26
N GLU A 780 -3.79 39.94 22.00
CA GLU A 780 -4.21 38.77 21.24
C GLU A 780 -3.05 37.81 20.95
N ILE A 781 -1.85 38.33 20.64
CA ILE A 781 -0.62 37.52 20.49
C ILE A 781 -0.33 36.73 21.77
N LEU A 782 -0.34 37.40 22.92
CA LEU A 782 -0.10 36.78 24.23
C LEU A 782 -1.14 35.69 24.51
N SER A 783 -2.42 35.99 24.27
CA SER A 783 -3.52 35.03 24.42
C SER A 783 -3.41 33.81 23.50
N VAL A 784 -2.99 33.99 22.25
CA VAL A 784 -2.83 32.90 21.28
C VAL A 784 -1.66 32.01 21.66
N LEU A 785 -0.55 32.60 22.11
CA LEU A 785 0.64 31.89 22.55
C LEU A 785 0.49 31.27 23.95
N GLY A 786 -0.49 31.73 24.74
CA GLY A 786 -0.74 31.25 26.10
C GLY A 786 0.29 31.75 27.10
N ILE A 787 0.77 32.98 26.93
CA ILE A 787 1.81 33.62 27.75
C ILE A 787 1.32 34.99 28.25
N ASP A 788 2.03 35.56 29.22
CA ASP A 788 1.79 36.88 29.78
C ASP A 788 2.90 37.89 29.38
N HIS A 789 2.74 39.16 29.78
CA HIS A 789 3.74 40.21 29.50
C HIS A 789 5.09 39.93 30.19
N GLU A 790 5.10 39.25 31.34
CA GLU A 790 6.34 38.86 32.04
C GLU A 790 7.15 37.79 31.30
N SER A 791 6.56 37.18 30.27
CA SER A 791 7.20 36.21 29.40
C SER A 791 7.90 36.86 28.20
N LEU A 792 7.64 38.14 27.92
CA LEU A 792 8.26 38.88 26.83
C LEU A 792 9.67 39.37 27.18
N GLY A 793 10.52 39.48 26.17
CA GLY A 793 11.80 40.19 26.26
C GLY A 793 11.63 41.71 26.31
N PRO A 794 12.73 42.47 26.44
CA PRO A 794 12.69 43.92 26.67
C PRO A 794 12.30 44.76 25.44
N TRP A 795 11.98 44.12 24.31
CA TRP A 795 11.70 44.75 23.02
C TRP A 795 10.25 44.53 22.59
N PRO A 796 9.63 45.49 21.89
CA PRO A 796 8.26 45.34 21.42
C PRO A 796 8.12 44.20 20.42
N VAL A 797 6.91 43.65 20.30
CA VAL A 797 6.59 42.73 19.20
C VAL A 797 6.76 43.47 17.87
N GLN A 798 7.42 42.81 16.91
CA GLN A 798 7.82 43.41 15.64
C GLN A 798 7.31 42.61 14.46
N ASN A 799 6.86 43.28 13.41
CA ASN A 799 6.72 42.68 12.10
C ASN A 799 8.02 42.92 11.32
N ALA A 800 8.70 41.84 10.95
CA ALA A 800 9.91 41.89 10.15
C ALA A 800 9.70 41.18 8.81
N ARG A 801 10.26 41.71 7.73
CA ARG A 801 10.19 41.11 6.39
C ARG A 801 11.49 41.30 5.63
N THR A 802 11.90 40.27 4.90
CA THR A 802 12.81 40.41 3.75
C THR A 802 12.00 40.26 2.46
N SER A 803 11.19 39.20 2.36
CA SER A 803 10.17 39.03 1.30
C SER A 803 8.76 38.92 1.85
N ARG A 804 8.57 38.19 2.96
CA ARG A 804 7.26 37.98 3.62
C ARG A 804 7.34 38.44 5.06
N VAL A 805 6.23 39.02 5.55
CA VAL A 805 6.12 39.44 6.94
C VAL A 805 6.06 38.23 7.87
N LYS A 806 6.87 38.27 8.91
CA LYS A 806 6.87 37.38 10.06
C LYS A 806 6.79 38.22 11.33
N THR A 807 5.96 37.80 12.27
CA THR A 807 5.79 38.52 13.54
C THR A 807 6.80 37.96 14.52
N MET A 808 7.78 38.77 14.90
CA MET A 808 8.86 38.49 15.83
C MET A 808 8.39 38.74 17.26
N ILE A 809 8.44 37.69 18.09
CA ILE A 809 8.07 37.77 19.51
C ILE A 809 9.29 37.36 20.33
N LEU A 810 10.05 38.33 20.83
CA LEU A 810 11.17 38.02 21.71
C LEU A 810 10.63 37.59 23.07
N LEU A 811 11.05 36.41 23.52
CA LEU A 811 10.72 35.83 24.83
C LEU A 811 11.91 35.96 25.78
N LYS A 812 11.63 35.97 27.08
CA LYS A 812 12.65 36.12 28.12
C LYS A 812 13.67 34.97 28.15
N ASP A 813 13.24 33.74 27.86
CA ASP A 813 14.06 32.54 27.93
C ASP A 813 13.52 31.40 27.03
N VAL A 814 14.34 30.36 26.88
CA VAL A 814 14.07 29.19 26.04
C VAL A 814 13.01 28.28 26.66
N ASP A 815 12.81 28.31 27.98
CA ASP A 815 11.83 27.46 28.65
C ASP A 815 10.40 27.94 28.34
N VAL A 816 10.16 29.25 28.33
CA VAL A 816 8.89 29.82 27.84
C VAL A 816 8.64 29.41 26.39
N LEU A 817 9.67 29.54 25.52
CA LEU A 817 9.57 29.23 24.10
C LEU A 817 9.19 27.76 23.84
N ASN A 818 9.83 26.82 24.54
CA ASN A 818 9.59 25.39 24.34
C ASN A 818 8.23 24.93 24.92
N ASN A 819 7.65 25.68 25.85
CA ASN A 819 6.35 25.38 26.43
C ASN A 819 5.13 25.89 25.62
N LEU A 820 5.35 26.68 24.56
CA LEU A 820 4.24 27.20 23.74
C LEU A 820 3.44 26.07 23.07
N LYS A 821 2.11 26.15 23.14
CA LYS A 821 1.17 25.20 22.52
C LYS A 821 -0.01 25.90 21.82
N PRO A 822 0.24 26.80 20.85
CA PRO A 822 -0.82 27.51 20.16
C PRO A 822 -1.60 26.56 19.22
N THR A 823 -2.88 26.84 19.00
CA THR A 823 -3.71 26.07 18.05
C THR A 823 -3.71 26.70 16.66
N VAL A 824 -3.72 25.87 15.61
CA VAL A 824 -3.63 26.30 14.20
C VAL A 824 -4.69 27.34 13.84
N ALA A 825 -5.94 27.11 14.27
CA ALA A 825 -7.05 28.01 13.97
C ALA A 825 -6.83 29.42 14.56
N ARG A 826 -6.29 29.51 15.78
CA ARG A 826 -6.02 30.78 16.46
C ARG A 826 -4.82 31.50 15.84
N VAL A 827 -3.76 30.78 15.50
CA VAL A 827 -2.59 31.33 14.78
C VAL A 827 -3.01 31.92 13.43
N LYS A 828 -3.83 31.21 12.68
CA LYS A 828 -4.31 31.67 11.37
C LYS A 828 -5.09 32.99 11.49
N GLY A 829 -6.08 33.04 12.36
CA GLY A 829 -6.92 34.23 12.55
C GLY A 829 -6.12 35.46 13.00
N LEU A 830 -5.14 35.26 13.89
CA LEU A 830 -4.25 36.33 14.33
C LEU A 830 -3.31 36.80 13.21
N CYS A 831 -2.72 35.87 12.44
CA CYS A 831 -1.85 36.21 11.32
C CYS A 831 -2.58 37.00 10.21
N GLU A 832 -3.88 36.73 10.00
CA GLU A 832 -4.72 37.53 9.08
C GLU A 832 -4.83 38.99 9.51
N LYS A 833 -5.02 39.24 10.81
CA LYS A 833 -5.08 40.60 11.38
C LYS A 833 -3.72 41.31 11.33
N LEU A 834 -2.63 40.58 11.61
CA LEU A 834 -1.27 41.12 11.63
C LEU A 834 -0.67 41.36 10.23
N GLY A 835 -1.32 40.89 9.16
CA GLY A 835 -0.72 40.85 7.82
C GLY A 835 0.53 39.95 7.75
N SER A 836 0.62 38.97 8.65
CA SER A 836 1.79 38.12 8.86
C SER A 836 1.60 36.75 8.24
N THR A 837 2.71 36.12 7.81
CA THR A 837 2.71 34.74 7.30
C THR A 837 3.06 33.71 8.37
N GLY A 838 3.25 34.15 9.61
CA GLY A 838 3.40 33.29 10.77
C GLY A 838 4.00 34.01 11.97
N LEU A 839 3.79 33.41 13.15
CA LEU A 839 4.38 33.86 14.41
C LEU A 839 5.75 33.21 14.57
N TYR A 840 6.74 34.01 14.95
CA TYR A 840 8.13 33.61 15.15
C TYR A 840 8.61 34.00 16.56
N PRO A 841 8.10 33.32 17.61
CA PRO A 841 8.65 33.47 18.94
C PRO A 841 10.08 32.95 19.00
N HIS A 842 10.94 33.67 19.72
CA HIS A 842 12.35 33.36 19.80
C HIS A 842 12.94 33.83 21.14
N ALA A 843 14.02 33.19 21.57
CA ALA A 843 14.78 33.55 22.77
C ALA A 843 16.28 33.55 22.44
N VAL A 844 17.01 34.57 22.90
CA VAL A 844 18.46 34.65 22.69
C VAL A 844 19.15 33.75 23.70
N VAL A 845 19.93 32.79 23.20
CA VAL A 845 20.68 31.81 24.00
C VAL A 845 22.09 32.33 24.30
N GLN A 846 22.68 33.01 23.33
CA GLN A 846 24.02 33.59 23.45
C GLN A 846 24.04 34.99 22.82
N HIS A 847 24.41 35.98 23.62
CA HIS A 847 24.66 37.34 23.16
C HIS A 847 26.06 37.45 22.54
N SER A 848 26.26 38.43 21.64
CA SER A 848 27.61 38.73 21.17
C SER A 848 28.45 39.26 22.33
N ASP A 849 29.62 38.67 22.52
CA ASP A 849 30.63 39.12 23.47
C ASP A 849 31.91 39.54 22.71
N SER A 850 32.90 40.07 23.43
CA SER A 850 34.19 40.47 22.84
C SER A 850 35.03 39.29 22.33
N SER A 851 34.55 38.04 22.41
CA SER A 851 35.26 36.85 21.95
C SER A 851 34.98 36.49 20.49
N GLY A 852 34.11 37.25 19.81
CA GLY A 852 33.82 37.07 18.38
C GLY A 852 32.92 35.88 18.05
N LYS A 853 32.25 35.29 19.04
CA LYS A 853 31.26 34.22 18.84
C LYS A 853 29.97 34.75 18.20
N PRO A 854 29.29 33.93 17.37
CA PRO A 854 28.01 34.31 16.77
C PRO A 854 26.93 34.48 17.84
N VAL A 855 25.93 35.31 17.54
CA VAL A 855 24.70 35.36 18.35
C VAL A 855 23.91 34.09 18.09
N GLU A 856 23.51 33.40 19.15
CA GLU A 856 22.70 32.18 19.05
C GLU A 856 21.30 32.41 19.56
N VAL A 857 20.31 31.99 18.78
CA VAL A 857 18.88 32.17 19.06
C VAL A 857 18.17 30.84 18.92
N GLU A 858 17.29 30.52 19.86
CA GLU A 858 16.32 29.44 19.70
C GLU A 858 14.99 30.04 19.25
N ALA A 859 14.36 29.44 18.24
CA ALA A 859 13.14 29.95 17.64
C ALA A 859 12.15 28.83 17.32
N ARG A 860 10.88 29.20 17.20
CA ARG A 860 9.80 28.33 16.72
C ARG A 860 9.01 29.06 15.64
N GLN A 861 8.53 28.35 14.63
CA GLN A 861 7.72 28.92 13.55
C GLN A 861 6.33 28.31 13.56
N PHE A 862 5.32 29.14 13.82
CA PHE A 862 3.92 28.78 13.68
C PHE A 862 3.37 29.41 12.38
N PRO A 863 3.27 28.67 11.27
CA PRO A 863 2.84 29.21 9.99
C PRO A 863 1.34 29.51 9.95
N LYS A 864 0.95 30.52 9.17
CA LYS A 864 -0.47 30.87 8.95
C LYS A 864 -1.24 29.75 8.23
N ALA A 865 -0.65 29.12 7.22
CA ALA A 865 -1.36 28.21 6.31
C ALA A 865 -0.41 27.25 5.55
N SER A 866 0.45 26.50 6.26
CA SER A 866 1.37 25.52 5.62
C SER A 866 0.87 24.07 5.66
N GLY A 867 -0.32 23.78 6.21
CA GLY A 867 -0.86 22.42 6.33
C GLY A 867 -0.37 21.63 7.56
N TYR A 868 0.56 22.18 8.35
CA TYR A 868 1.06 21.64 9.61
C TYR A 868 1.16 22.73 10.68
N PRO A 869 1.13 22.36 11.99
CA PRO A 869 1.06 23.34 13.08
C PRO A 869 2.38 24.09 13.36
N GLU A 870 3.54 23.49 13.04
CA GLU A 870 4.86 24.06 13.31
C GLU A 870 5.87 23.60 12.24
N ASP A 871 6.79 24.48 11.86
CA ASP A 871 7.85 24.22 10.87
C ASP A 871 9.20 23.94 11.56
N ALA A 872 9.95 22.93 11.08
CA ALA A 872 11.21 22.50 11.69
C ALA A 872 12.39 23.43 11.37
N ALA A 873 12.36 24.12 10.22
CA ALA A 873 13.34 25.14 9.85
C ALA A 873 12.72 26.18 8.91
N THR A 874 12.90 27.48 9.17
CA THR A 874 12.30 28.50 8.31
C THR A 874 13.30 29.60 7.98
N GLY A 875 14.06 29.41 6.90
CA GLY A 875 15.13 30.33 6.49
C GLY A 875 14.67 31.78 6.31
N ILE A 876 13.47 32.01 5.76
CA ILE A 876 12.94 33.37 5.58
C ILE A 876 12.60 34.06 6.91
N ALA A 877 12.17 33.29 7.91
CA ALA A 877 11.89 33.82 9.25
C ALA A 877 13.19 34.12 9.99
N ALA A 878 14.20 33.24 9.87
CA ALA A 878 15.54 33.50 10.38
C ALA A 878 16.18 34.76 9.73
N ALA A 879 15.99 34.96 8.43
CA ALA A 879 16.43 36.18 7.73
C ALA A 879 15.80 37.44 8.34
N ALA A 880 14.46 37.44 8.47
CA ALA A 880 13.71 38.55 9.04
C ALA A 880 14.09 38.81 10.52
N LEU A 881 14.32 37.75 11.29
CA LEU A 881 14.76 37.82 12.69
C LEU A 881 16.06 38.60 12.83
N VAL A 882 17.06 38.38 11.97
CA VAL A 882 18.33 39.09 12.06
C VAL A 882 18.16 40.60 11.89
N TYR A 883 17.24 41.06 11.05
CA TYR A 883 16.92 42.49 10.94
C TYR A 883 16.22 43.02 12.19
N ALA A 884 15.33 42.23 12.82
CA ALA A 884 14.72 42.61 14.09
C ALA A 884 15.77 42.74 15.20
N LEU A 885 16.70 41.78 15.30
CA LEU A 885 17.84 41.84 16.22
C LEU A 885 18.72 43.07 15.93
N ALA A 886 18.98 43.39 14.66
CA ALA A 886 19.79 44.54 14.27
C ALA A 886 19.09 45.87 14.62
N HIS A 887 17.78 45.95 14.36
CA HIS A 887 16.95 47.09 14.73
C HIS A 887 16.95 47.35 16.23
N ASN A 888 16.99 46.27 17.03
CA ASN A 888 17.08 46.31 18.49
C ASN A 888 18.54 46.50 19.00
N GLY A 889 19.51 46.70 18.11
CA GLY A 889 20.92 46.93 18.47
C GLY A 889 21.65 45.68 19.00
N MET A 890 21.08 44.48 18.84
CA MET A 890 21.63 43.22 19.36
C MET A 890 22.68 42.59 18.42
N VAL A 891 22.63 42.91 17.13
CA VAL A 891 23.61 42.50 16.11
C VAL A 891 23.96 43.69 15.21
N LYS A 892 25.14 43.66 14.60
CA LYS A 892 25.62 44.69 13.66
C LYS A 892 25.80 44.08 12.27
N VAL A 893 25.89 44.93 11.24
CA VAL A 893 26.29 44.47 9.91
C VAL A 893 27.65 43.76 9.98
N GLY A 894 27.78 42.66 9.25
CA GLY A 894 28.91 41.74 9.32
C GLY A 894 28.76 40.62 10.35
N ALA A 895 27.71 40.64 11.18
CA ALA A 895 27.47 39.59 12.17
C ALA A 895 26.95 38.29 11.53
N GLU A 896 27.40 37.17 12.07
CA GLU A 896 26.81 35.85 11.87
C GLU A 896 25.88 35.53 13.05
N VAL A 897 24.66 35.10 12.74
CA VAL A 897 23.64 34.68 13.69
C VAL A 897 23.28 33.23 13.40
N VAL A 898 23.26 32.41 14.45
CA VAL A 898 22.84 31.00 14.39
C VAL A 898 21.47 30.88 15.01
N VAL A 899 20.52 30.33 14.25
CA VAL A 899 19.15 30.09 14.68
C VAL A 899 18.90 28.59 14.78
N HIS A 900 18.60 28.14 15.99
CA HIS A 900 18.15 26.79 16.28
C HIS A 900 16.62 26.73 16.24
N GLN A 901 16.06 25.82 15.44
CA GLN A 901 14.62 25.66 15.29
C GLN A 901 14.22 24.18 15.31
N GLY A 902 12.97 23.86 15.67
CA GLY A 902 12.45 22.49 15.59
C GLY A 902 12.82 21.59 16.77
N ARG A 903 13.42 22.12 17.84
CA ARG A 903 13.74 21.35 19.06
C ARG A 903 12.50 20.72 19.69
N ALA A 904 11.45 21.51 19.89
CA ALA A 904 10.17 21.04 20.43
C ALA A 904 9.50 19.95 19.56
N MET A 905 9.86 19.89 18.26
CA MET A 905 9.38 18.89 17.31
C MET A 905 10.26 17.63 17.26
N GLY A 906 11.37 17.57 17.99
CA GLY A 906 12.37 16.51 17.88
C GLY A 906 13.14 16.52 16.54
N ARG A 907 13.13 17.64 15.82
CA ARG A 907 13.78 17.83 14.50
C ARG A 907 14.65 19.08 14.51
N LEU A 908 15.70 19.07 15.34
CA LEU A 908 16.56 20.23 15.53
C LEU A 908 17.27 20.63 14.22
N SER A 909 17.06 21.86 13.79
CA SER A 909 17.67 22.46 12.61
C SER A 909 18.61 23.59 13.03
N ARG A 910 19.66 23.83 12.23
CA ARG A 910 20.64 24.90 12.45
C ARG A 910 20.74 25.79 11.22
N ILE A 911 20.16 26.99 11.32
CA ILE A 911 20.15 27.99 10.25
C ILE A 911 21.22 29.05 10.58
N THR A 912 22.08 29.37 9.63
CA THR A 912 23.07 30.44 9.75
C THR A 912 22.64 31.63 8.90
N VAL A 913 22.65 32.82 9.47
CA VAL A 913 22.35 34.07 8.76
C VAL A 913 23.52 35.04 8.92
N LYS A 914 24.08 35.51 7.81
CA LYS A 914 25.16 36.52 7.79
C LYS A 914 24.58 37.85 7.29
N LEU A 915 24.60 38.88 8.12
CA LEU A 915 24.04 40.19 7.81
C LEU A 915 25.04 41.04 7.01
N GLU A 916 24.61 41.63 5.91
CA GLU A 916 25.39 42.52 5.04
C GLU A 916 24.67 43.89 4.88
N ASP A 917 25.34 44.88 4.28
CA ASP A 917 24.81 46.25 4.18
C ASP A 917 23.55 46.37 3.30
N ASP A 918 23.49 45.53 2.25
CA ASP A 918 22.48 45.52 1.19
C ASP A 918 21.59 44.26 1.22
N GLY A 919 21.76 43.38 2.20
CA GLY A 919 21.02 42.13 2.30
C GLY A 919 21.54 41.21 3.40
N CYS A 920 21.20 39.93 3.32
CA CYS A 920 21.81 38.91 4.16
C CYS A 920 21.94 37.57 3.43
N TRP A 921 22.83 36.71 3.90
CA TRP A 921 22.96 35.33 3.41
C TRP A 921 22.36 34.38 4.42
N VAL A 922 21.46 33.52 3.96
CA VAL A 922 20.82 32.49 4.78
C VAL A 922 21.28 31.13 4.30
N GLY A 923 21.80 30.30 5.18
CA GLY A 923 22.40 29.03 4.78
C GLY A 923 22.59 28.07 5.94
N GLY A 924 23.16 26.91 5.64
CA GLY A 924 23.47 25.90 6.64
C GLY A 924 23.98 24.64 5.98
N SER A 925 24.14 23.59 6.79
CA SER A 925 24.55 22.28 6.32
C SER A 925 23.39 21.56 5.62
N CYS A 926 23.73 20.73 4.65
CA CYS A 926 22.80 19.86 3.92
C CYS A 926 23.23 18.39 4.09
N ALA A 927 22.29 17.47 3.97
CA ALA A 927 22.59 16.04 3.93
C ALA A 927 21.58 15.29 3.07
N TRP A 928 22.03 14.22 2.41
CA TRP A 928 21.16 13.26 1.73
C TRP A 928 20.16 12.66 2.73
N GLU A 929 18.89 12.56 2.34
CA GLU A 929 17.90 11.86 3.14
C GLU A 929 18.26 10.36 3.25
N GLY A 930 18.11 9.75 4.43
CA GLY A 930 18.41 8.34 4.67
C GLY A 930 19.86 7.98 4.98
N LYS A 931 20.83 8.89 4.78
CA LYS A 931 22.21 8.70 5.24
C LYS A 931 22.40 9.36 6.60
N LYS A 932 22.59 8.56 7.67
CA LYS A 932 23.27 9.06 8.86
C LYS A 932 24.73 9.30 8.48
N LYS A 933 25.28 10.48 8.78
CA LYS A 933 26.73 10.67 8.79
C LYS A 933 27.36 9.79 9.87
#